data_AF-A0A7L1HG44-F1
#
_entry.id   AF-A0A7L1HG44-F1
#
_cell.length_a   1.000
_cell.length_b   1.000
_cell.length_c   1.000
_cell.angle_alpha   90.00
_cell.angle_beta   90.00
_cell.angle_gamma   90.00
#
_symmetry.space_group_name_H-M   'P 1'
#
loop_
_entity.id
_entity.type
_entity.pdbx_description
1 polymer ?
#
loop_
_entity_poly.entity_id
_entity_poly.type
_entity_poly.pdbx_seq_one_letter_code
_entity_poly.pdbx_strand_id
1 'polypeptide(L)'
;MAEAHQAVAFQFTVTPEGLDFHLSREANSFLTGVYPASPSSWMVVVLATAGSFYCQVDPSLGIIARIRHCLPESQLLSPESRTVVSATIFSTGVWLSAVLLFRQALKLLLSYHGWMFEPHGKMSRRTKIWVALMKVLSVRKPLLYSFQTSLPKLPVPSVEATISRYLESVRPLMDDEKYGKMEALAKEFKEKTAPRLQKYLILKSWWTTNYVSDWWEEYIYLRGRSPLMVNSNYYAMDFLYVTPSHIQAARAGNVVHSILLYRRKLDRGEIPPMMALGIVPMCSYQSERMFNTTRIPGKETDTLLHLVDSKHLAVYHKGRFYKVWLYYGGQVLRPRDLEMQFQRILDDPSPPQPGEERLAALTAGERVPWAEARARFFSHGKNKASLDAIERAAFFLTLDEEEHGYFPGQEGCMDAYAKSLLHGQCYDRWFDKSFTLVVYKNGKLGANAEHSWADAPIIGHLWEFMLATDKFQLGYTEGGHCLGEPDTLLAPPQRLQWDIPQEVGLTPKYHPPTDPAGRVLGSPHTPWQWGQHPLMTPHSRPAPPQDKGCFCLTYEASMTRLFREGRTETVRSCTAEATAFVRSMADTHQTRGERQHLFKLAAEKHQQMYRMAMTGAGIDRHLFCLYVVSRYLGVQSPFLAQV
;
A
#
# COMPACT_ATOMS: atom_id res chain seq x y z
N MET A 1 -5.91 -23.25 12.16
CA MET A 1 -6.87 -23.24 11.02
C MET A 1 -8.31 -23.07 11.53
N ALA A 2 -8.55 -22.05 12.35
CA ALA A 2 -9.88 -21.58 12.76
C ALA A 2 -9.69 -20.20 13.43
N GLU A 3 -9.55 -19.16 12.62
CA GLU A 3 -9.70 -17.74 13.03
C GLU A 3 -9.75 -16.87 11.77
N ALA A 4 -10.81 -17.06 11.00
CA ALA A 4 -11.17 -16.21 9.85
C ALA A 4 -12.69 -16.14 9.75
N HIS A 5 -13.36 -15.92 10.89
CA HIS A 5 -14.81 -15.70 10.94
C HIS A 5 -15.13 -14.72 12.06
N GLN A 6 -14.92 -13.42 11.80
CA GLN A 6 -15.81 -12.40 12.34
C GLN A 6 -16.25 -11.50 11.19
N ALA A 7 -17.22 -12.04 10.46
CA ALA A 7 -18.13 -11.24 9.65
C ALA A 7 -19.10 -10.52 10.61
N VAL A 8 -19.15 -9.20 10.50
CA VAL A 8 -20.29 -8.32 10.82
C VAL A 8 -21.12 -8.75 12.04
N ALA A 9 -20.59 -8.50 13.25
CA ALA A 9 -21.41 -8.42 14.44
C ALA A 9 -21.86 -6.96 14.62
N PHE A 10 -23.15 -6.69 14.44
CA PHE A 10 -23.76 -5.40 14.75
C PHE A 10 -23.66 -5.14 16.25
N GLN A 11 -22.70 -4.30 16.66
CA GLN A 11 -22.62 -3.81 18.03
C GLN A 11 -22.99 -2.33 18.02
N PHE A 12 -24.26 -2.04 18.31
CA PHE A 12 -24.72 -0.68 18.54
C PHE A 12 -24.20 -0.21 19.89
N THR A 13 -23.22 0.70 19.89
CA THR A 13 -22.78 1.37 21.11
C THR A 13 -23.23 2.82 21.03
N VAL A 14 -24.25 3.20 21.81
CA VAL A 14 -24.69 4.59 21.92
C VAL A 14 -23.66 5.31 22.79
N THR A 15 -22.88 6.24 22.20
CA THR A 15 -21.95 7.10 22.94
C THR A 15 -22.44 8.56 22.93
N PRO A 16 -22.04 9.40 23.91
CA PRO A 16 -22.55 10.76 24.08
C PRO A 16 -22.09 11.79 23.02
N GLU A 17 -21.37 11.40 21.97
CA GLU A 17 -20.46 12.28 21.21
C GLU A 17 -20.92 12.67 19.78
N GLY A 18 -22.19 12.50 19.42
CA GLY A 18 -22.75 13.02 18.16
C GLY A 18 -22.77 12.03 16.99
N LEU A 19 -23.83 12.14 16.18
CA LEU A 19 -24.31 11.10 15.26
C LEU A 19 -23.52 10.93 13.94
N ASP A 20 -22.56 11.80 13.61
CA ASP A 20 -22.20 12.03 12.19
C ASP A 20 -21.04 11.20 11.61
N PHE A 21 -20.14 10.62 12.43
CA PHE A 21 -18.96 9.95 11.90
C PHE A 21 -19.20 8.48 11.48
N HIS A 22 -19.94 7.71 12.28
CA HIS A 22 -20.22 6.29 11.98
C HIS A 22 -21.23 6.11 10.85
N LEU A 23 -22.30 6.92 10.83
CA LEU A 23 -23.33 6.85 9.79
C LEU A 23 -22.77 7.07 8.38
N SER A 24 -21.80 7.98 8.21
CA SER A 24 -21.22 8.27 6.88
C SER A 24 -20.42 7.10 6.31
N ARG A 25 -19.58 6.44 7.11
CA ARG A 25 -18.81 5.26 6.69
C ARG A 25 -19.72 4.07 6.42
N GLU A 26 -20.71 3.84 7.28
CA GLU A 26 -21.68 2.76 7.10
C GLU A 26 -22.54 2.97 5.85
N ALA A 27 -23.06 4.18 5.64
CA ALA A 27 -23.78 4.55 4.43
C ALA A 27 -22.91 4.34 3.19
N ASN A 28 -21.66 4.81 3.20
CA ASN A 28 -20.74 4.63 2.07
C ASN A 28 -20.32 3.16 1.86
N SER A 29 -20.22 2.37 2.93
CA SER A 29 -20.02 0.93 2.87
C SER A 29 -21.22 0.23 2.22
N PHE A 30 -22.45 0.65 2.53
CA PHE A 30 -23.64 0.15 1.85
C PHE A 30 -23.64 0.56 0.37
N LEU A 31 -23.36 1.83 0.05
CA LEU A 31 -23.32 2.35 -1.33
C LEU A 31 -22.28 1.61 -2.19
N THR A 32 -21.06 1.39 -1.67
CA THR A 32 -20.04 0.59 -2.35
C THR A 32 -20.44 -0.90 -2.41
N GLY A 33 -21.07 -1.40 -1.35
CA GLY A 33 -21.63 -2.74 -1.22
C GLY A 33 -22.75 -3.08 -2.21
N VAL A 34 -23.37 -2.08 -2.86
CA VAL A 34 -24.40 -2.27 -3.90
C VAL A 34 -24.02 -1.70 -5.27
N TYR A 35 -22.82 -1.11 -5.41
CA TYR A 35 -22.32 -0.58 -6.68
C TYR A 35 -22.27 -1.69 -7.76
N PRO A 36 -22.70 -1.41 -9.02
CA PRO A 36 -23.03 -0.09 -9.59
C PRO A 36 -24.47 0.41 -9.35
N ALA A 37 -25.30 -0.32 -8.61
CA ALA A 37 -26.66 0.10 -8.27
C ALA A 37 -26.69 1.18 -7.17
N SER A 38 -27.88 1.68 -6.82
CA SER A 38 -28.10 2.68 -5.76
C SER A 38 -29.43 2.45 -5.04
N PRO A 39 -29.60 3.03 -3.84
CA PRO A 39 -30.91 3.05 -3.16
C PRO A 39 -32.04 3.57 -4.07
N SER A 40 -31.76 4.57 -4.90
CA SER A 40 -32.74 5.11 -5.84
C SER A 40 -33.15 4.09 -6.90
N SER A 41 -32.22 3.26 -7.41
CA SER A 41 -32.59 2.22 -8.38
C SER A 41 -33.39 1.09 -7.73
N TRP A 42 -33.11 0.78 -6.47
CA TRP A 42 -33.95 -0.14 -5.69
C TRP A 42 -35.38 0.40 -5.56
N MET A 43 -35.53 1.67 -5.18
CA MET A 43 -36.84 2.32 -5.06
C MET A 43 -37.61 2.30 -6.37
N VAL A 44 -36.95 2.55 -7.51
CA VAL A 44 -37.58 2.44 -8.84
C VAL A 44 -38.09 1.02 -9.11
N VAL A 45 -37.33 -0.02 -8.78
CA VAL A 45 -37.78 -1.42 -8.96
C VAL A 45 -38.98 -1.73 -8.06
N VAL A 46 -38.97 -1.27 -6.81
CA VAL A 46 -40.10 -1.43 -5.87
C VAL A 46 -41.35 -0.72 -6.40
N LEU A 47 -41.24 0.55 -6.80
CA LEU A 47 -42.36 1.34 -7.32
C LEU A 47 -42.90 0.77 -8.64
N ALA A 48 -42.02 0.31 -9.54
CA ALA A 48 -42.44 -0.33 -10.79
C ALA A 48 -43.18 -1.66 -10.54
N THR A 49 -42.71 -2.46 -9.57
CA THR A 49 -43.36 -3.72 -9.19
C THR A 49 -44.72 -3.45 -8.54
N ALA A 50 -44.78 -2.51 -7.59
CA ALA A 50 -46.02 -2.11 -6.92
C ALA A 50 -47.04 -1.50 -7.90
N GLY A 51 -46.60 -0.64 -8.81
CA GLY A 51 -47.44 -0.06 -9.87
C GLY A 51 -47.97 -1.11 -10.84
N SER A 52 -47.18 -2.12 -11.19
CA SER A 52 -47.63 -3.24 -12.03
C SER A 52 -48.76 -4.02 -11.35
N PHE A 53 -48.65 -4.26 -10.04
CA PHE A 53 -49.72 -4.89 -9.24
C PHE A 53 -50.99 -4.05 -9.19
N TYR A 54 -50.87 -2.72 -9.08
CA TYR A 54 -52.02 -1.82 -9.15
C TYR A 54 -52.73 -1.90 -10.51
N CYS A 55 -51.96 -2.07 -11.59
CA CYS A 55 -52.47 -2.31 -12.94
C CYS A 55 -52.90 -3.77 -13.23
N GLN A 56 -52.99 -4.63 -12.20
CA GLN A 56 -53.35 -6.05 -12.32
C GLN A 56 -52.42 -6.89 -13.22
N VAL A 57 -51.17 -6.47 -13.39
CA VAL A 57 -50.13 -7.23 -14.10
C VAL A 57 -49.17 -7.79 -13.06
N ASP A 58 -48.99 -9.12 -13.02
CA ASP A 58 -48.03 -9.76 -12.13
C ASP A 58 -46.68 -10.01 -12.84
N PRO A 59 -45.67 -9.14 -12.65
CA PRO A 59 -44.34 -9.34 -13.22
C PRO A 59 -43.56 -10.49 -12.56
N SER A 60 -44.05 -11.03 -11.43
CA SER A 60 -43.37 -12.06 -10.65
C SER A 60 -43.79 -13.49 -11.00
N LEU A 61 -44.72 -13.66 -11.95
CA LEU A 61 -45.26 -14.97 -12.36
C LEU A 61 -45.74 -15.81 -11.16
N GLY A 62 -46.43 -15.19 -10.20
CA GLY A 62 -47.00 -15.83 -9.01
C GLY A 62 -46.04 -15.97 -7.82
N ILE A 63 -44.79 -15.52 -7.91
CA ILE A 63 -43.82 -15.61 -6.80
C ILE A 63 -44.23 -14.71 -5.64
N ILE A 64 -44.71 -13.50 -5.91
CA ILE A 64 -45.16 -12.57 -4.86
C ILE A 64 -46.33 -13.18 -4.06
N ALA A 65 -47.27 -13.84 -4.73
CA ALA A 65 -48.36 -14.55 -4.06
C ALA A 65 -47.84 -15.68 -3.15
N ARG A 66 -46.85 -16.45 -3.60
CA ARG A 66 -46.21 -17.49 -2.76
C ARG A 66 -45.51 -16.90 -1.53
N ILE A 67 -44.77 -15.81 -1.69
CA ILE A 67 -44.13 -15.09 -0.57
C ILE A 67 -45.20 -14.63 0.42
N ARG A 68 -46.30 -14.04 -0.08
CA ARG A 68 -47.43 -13.59 0.73
C ARG A 68 -48.02 -14.72 1.58
N HIS A 69 -48.19 -15.92 1.02
CA HIS A 69 -48.67 -17.10 1.74
C HIS A 69 -47.73 -17.59 2.84
N CYS A 70 -46.42 -17.35 2.70
CA CYS A 70 -45.43 -17.72 3.71
C CYS A 70 -45.34 -16.70 4.86
N LEU A 71 -45.92 -15.50 4.73
CA LEU A 71 -45.93 -14.49 5.78
C LEU A 71 -47.02 -14.80 6.81
N PRO A 72 -46.71 -14.76 8.12
CA PRO A 72 -47.66 -15.09 9.19
C PRO A 72 -48.84 -14.11 9.24
N GLU A 73 -50.00 -14.62 9.61
CA GLU A 73 -51.17 -13.80 9.91
C GLU A 73 -51.02 -13.20 11.31
N SER A 74 -51.00 -11.87 11.39
CA SER A 74 -50.94 -11.13 12.65
C SER A 74 -51.79 -9.87 12.57
N GLN A 75 -52.23 -9.36 13.71
CA GLN A 75 -53.01 -8.12 13.78
C GLN A 75 -52.25 -6.89 13.24
N LEU A 76 -50.92 -6.96 13.14
CA LEU A 76 -50.05 -5.91 12.60
C LEU A 76 -49.93 -5.94 11.07
N LEU A 77 -50.31 -7.04 10.40
CA LEU A 77 -50.14 -7.22 8.95
C LEU A 77 -51.49 -7.48 8.27
N SER A 78 -52.20 -6.40 7.91
CA SER A 78 -53.40 -6.45 7.06
C SER A 78 -53.15 -7.16 5.71
N PRO A 79 -54.18 -7.69 5.03
CA PRO A 79 -54.02 -8.35 3.74
C PRO A 79 -53.32 -7.48 2.68
N GLU A 80 -53.54 -6.16 2.70
CA GLU A 80 -52.90 -5.19 1.81
C GLU A 80 -51.42 -4.98 2.17
N SER A 81 -51.10 -4.86 3.46
CA SER A 81 -49.72 -4.74 3.92
C SER A 81 -48.88 -5.99 3.59
N ARG A 82 -49.47 -7.19 3.65
CA ARG A 82 -48.81 -8.45 3.24
C ARG A 82 -48.44 -8.43 1.75
N THR A 83 -49.30 -7.86 0.90
CA THR A 83 -49.01 -7.71 -0.54
C THR A 83 -47.84 -6.74 -0.75
N VAL A 84 -47.86 -5.58 -0.11
CA VAL A 84 -46.77 -4.57 -0.21
C VAL A 84 -45.44 -5.14 0.28
N VAL A 85 -45.44 -5.85 1.42
CA VAL A 85 -44.23 -6.50 1.95
C VAL A 85 -43.73 -7.58 1.00
N SER A 86 -44.60 -8.45 0.49
CA SER A 86 -44.20 -9.50 -0.46
C SER A 86 -43.65 -8.94 -1.78
N ALA A 87 -44.24 -7.87 -2.30
CA ALA A 87 -43.73 -7.16 -3.47
C ALA A 87 -42.36 -6.54 -3.18
N THR A 88 -42.18 -5.89 -2.02
CA THR A 88 -40.90 -5.29 -1.62
C THR A 88 -39.79 -6.34 -1.47
N ILE A 89 -40.09 -7.50 -0.87
CA ILE A 89 -39.14 -8.62 -0.76
C ILE A 89 -38.73 -9.12 -2.15
N PHE A 90 -39.71 -9.36 -3.03
CA PHE A 90 -39.45 -9.79 -4.40
C PHE A 90 -38.61 -8.77 -5.18
N SER A 91 -39.02 -7.50 -5.18
CA SER A 91 -38.30 -6.39 -5.83
C SER A 91 -36.86 -6.26 -5.32
N THR A 92 -36.65 -6.44 -4.01
CA THR A 92 -35.31 -6.44 -3.41
C THR A 92 -34.48 -7.61 -3.93
N GLY A 93 -35.06 -8.81 -4.02
CA GLY A 93 -34.39 -9.99 -4.59
C GLY A 93 -34.02 -9.82 -6.07
N VAL A 94 -34.93 -9.27 -6.88
CA VAL A 94 -34.67 -8.93 -8.30
C VAL A 94 -33.56 -7.89 -8.40
N TRP A 95 -33.62 -6.83 -7.61
CA TRP A 95 -32.62 -5.77 -7.59
C TRP A 95 -31.23 -6.29 -7.19
N LEU A 96 -31.14 -7.09 -6.11
CA LEU A 96 -29.88 -7.72 -5.68
C LEU A 96 -29.33 -8.66 -6.76
N SER A 97 -30.20 -9.44 -7.42
CA SER A 97 -29.80 -10.32 -8.52
C SER A 97 -29.23 -9.51 -9.69
N ALA A 98 -29.87 -8.39 -10.05
CA ALA A 98 -29.35 -7.47 -11.05
C ALA A 98 -27.97 -6.90 -10.62
N VAL A 99 -27.81 -6.46 -9.38
CA VAL A 99 -26.51 -5.98 -8.86
C VAL A 99 -25.42 -7.04 -9.04
N LEU A 100 -25.70 -8.29 -8.68
CA LEU A 100 -24.76 -9.40 -8.84
C LEU A 100 -24.41 -9.64 -10.31
N LEU A 101 -25.39 -9.64 -11.21
CA LEU A 101 -25.17 -9.79 -12.65
C LEU A 101 -24.30 -8.65 -13.21
N PHE A 102 -24.59 -7.39 -12.83
CA PHE A 102 -23.79 -6.23 -13.22
C PHE A 102 -22.33 -6.34 -12.74
N ARG A 103 -22.12 -6.84 -11.51
CA ARG A 103 -20.76 -7.08 -10.99
C ARG A 103 -20.01 -8.13 -11.77
N GLN A 104 -20.67 -9.22 -12.15
CA GLN A 104 -20.03 -10.24 -12.99
C GLN A 104 -19.73 -9.72 -14.39
N ALA A 105 -20.63 -8.91 -14.97
CA ALA A 105 -20.37 -8.26 -16.25
C ALA A 105 -19.16 -7.31 -16.17
N LEU A 106 -19.08 -6.46 -15.14
CA LEU A 106 -17.93 -5.61 -14.88
C LEU A 106 -16.65 -6.44 -14.69
N LYS A 107 -16.70 -7.53 -13.91
CA LYS A 107 -15.55 -8.42 -13.72
C LYS A 107 -15.05 -9.03 -15.02
N LEU A 108 -15.96 -9.49 -15.88
CA LEU A 108 -15.62 -10.04 -17.20
C LEU A 108 -14.98 -8.97 -18.10
N LEU A 109 -15.52 -7.75 -18.10
CA LEU A 109 -14.93 -6.64 -18.85
C LEU A 109 -13.56 -6.27 -18.30
N LEU A 110 -13.39 -6.16 -16.99
CA LEU A 110 -12.12 -5.85 -16.34
C LEU A 110 -11.07 -6.95 -16.51
N SER A 111 -11.49 -8.19 -16.78
CA SER A 111 -10.58 -9.30 -17.10
C SER A 111 -9.95 -9.17 -18.49
N TYR A 112 -10.47 -8.30 -19.36
CA TYR A 112 -9.89 -8.03 -20.67
C TYR A 112 -8.73 -7.04 -20.56
N HIS A 113 -7.53 -7.51 -20.89
CA HIS A 113 -6.30 -6.71 -20.85
C HIS A 113 -5.65 -6.50 -22.22
N GLY A 114 -6.33 -6.89 -23.31
CA GLY A 114 -5.78 -6.77 -24.67
C GLY A 114 -5.40 -5.33 -25.03
N TRP A 115 -6.11 -4.36 -24.46
CA TRP A 115 -5.84 -2.92 -24.62
C TRP A 115 -4.43 -2.49 -24.21
N MET A 116 -3.77 -3.20 -23.29
CA MET A 116 -2.40 -2.86 -22.85
C MET A 116 -1.33 -3.24 -23.89
N PHE A 117 -1.64 -4.18 -24.77
CA PHE A 117 -0.71 -4.69 -25.78
C PHE A 117 -0.91 -4.01 -27.15
N GLU A 118 -1.88 -3.11 -27.26
CA GLU A 118 -2.12 -2.35 -28.49
C GLU A 118 -1.09 -1.21 -28.64
N PRO A 119 -0.60 -0.94 -29.86
CA PRO A 119 0.32 0.16 -30.09
C PRO A 119 -0.36 1.52 -29.88
N HIS A 120 0.39 2.49 -29.35
CA HIS A 120 -0.11 3.84 -29.11
C HIS A 120 -0.73 4.45 -30.38
N GLY A 121 -1.91 5.05 -30.23
CA GLY A 121 -2.64 5.70 -31.32
C GLY A 121 -3.45 4.76 -32.23
N LYS A 122 -3.35 3.43 -32.06
CA LYS A 122 -4.15 2.46 -32.83
C LYS A 122 -4.96 1.58 -31.88
N MET A 123 -6.28 1.75 -31.90
CA MET A 123 -7.19 0.91 -31.11
C MET A 123 -7.95 -0.08 -31.98
N SER A 124 -7.96 -1.36 -31.59
CA SER A 124 -8.75 -2.38 -32.27
C SER A 124 -10.26 -2.13 -32.11
N ARG A 125 -11.08 -2.65 -33.04
CA ARG A 125 -12.56 -2.57 -32.92
C ARG A 125 -13.05 -3.21 -31.62
N ARG A 126 -12.44 -4.32 -31.20
CA ARG A 126 -12.73 -5.02 -29.94
C ARG A 126 -12.50 -4.10 -28.73
N THR A 127 -11.35 -3.44 -28.68
CA THR A 127 -11.02 -2.52 -27.58
C THR A 127 -11.91 -1.28 -27.59
N LYS A 128 -12.29 -0.75 -28.77
CA LYS A 128 -13.26 0.35 -28.88
C LYS A 128 -14.63 -0.02 -28.29
N ILE A 129 -15.16 -1.20 -28.64
CA ILE A 129 -16.42 -1.73 -28.08
C ILE A 129 -16.29 -1.90 -26.56
N TRP A 130 -15.19 -2.49 -26.11
CA TRP A 130 -14.92 -2.67 -24.68
C TRP A 130 -14.87 -1.33 -23.92
N VAL A 131 -14.20 -0.31 -24.45
CA VAL A 131 -14.17 1.04 -23.85
C VAL A 131 -15.58 1.63 -23.76
N ALA A 132 -16.39 1.49 -24.82
CA ALA A 132 -17.77 1.96 -24.80
C ALA A 132 -18.59 1.27 -23.70
N LEU A 133 -18.48 -0.06 -23.57
CA LEU A 133 -19.15 -0.82 -22.51
C LEU A 133 -18.68 -0.43 -21.11
N MET A 134 -17.36 -0.27 -20.91
CA MET A 134 -16.80 0.19 -19.64
C MET A 134 -17.34 1.57 -19.24
N LYS A 135 -17.45 2.50 -20.19
CA LYS A 135 -18.01 3.84 -19.93
C LYS A 135 -19.48 3.77 -19.55
N VAL A 136 -20.29 2.96 -20.25
CA VAL A 136 -21.72 2.77 -19.96
C VAL A 136 -21.95 2.15 -18.58
N LEU A 137 -21.09 1.22 -18.16
CA LEU A 137 -21.23 0.54 -16.87
C LEU A 137 -20.57 1.27 -15.70
N SER A 138 -19.78 2.30 -15.96
CA SER A 138 -19.05 3.10 -14.95
C SER A 138 -19.56 4.56 -14.88
N VAL A 139 -20.78 4.84 -15.35
CA VAL A 139 -21.34 6.21 -15.47
C VAL A 139 -21.43 6.96 -14.14
N ARG A 140 -21.59 6.24 -13.03
CA ARG A 140 -21.77 6.86 -11.70
C ARG A 140 -20.44 7.21 -11.06
N LYS A 141 -20.38 8.36 -10.39
CA LYS A 141 -19.23 8.79 -9.57
C LYS A 141 -18.94 7.73 -8.49
N PRO A 142 -17.85 6.96 -8.64
CA PRO A 142 -17.55 5.87 -7.72
C PRO A 142 -16.83 6.41 -6.48
N LEU A 143 -17.19 5.86 -5.32
CA LEU A 143 -16.41 5.95 -4.08
C LEU A 143 -15.19 5.02 -4.15
N LEU A 144 -14.20 5.21 -3.28
CA LEU A 144 -12.89 4.54 -3.28
C LEU A 144 -12.97 3.01 -3.46
N TYR A 145 -13.93 2.38 -2.78
CA TYR A 145 -14.08 0.93 -2.72
C TYR A 145 -15.14 0.36 -3.67
N SER A 146 -15.78 1.20 -4.50
CA SER A 146 -16.92 0.81 -5.36
C SER A 146 -16.63 -0.38 -6.28
N PHE A 147 -15.40 -0.46 -6.79
CA PHE A 147 -15.00 -1.51 -7.74
C PHE A 147 -14.39 -2.75 -7.08
N GLN A 148 -14.09 -2.77 -5.77
CA GLN A 148 -13.30 -3.86 -5.16
C GLN A 148 -13.92 -5.25 -5.36
N THR A 149 -15.25 -5.35 -5.33
CA THR A 149 -15.97 -6.61 -5.53
C THR A 149 -16.06 -7.04 -7.01
N SER A 150 -15.94 -6.07 -7.92
CA SER A 150 -15.96 -6.25 -9.38
C SER A 150 -14.57 -6.52 -9.97
N LEU A 151 -13.49 -6.19 -9.27
CA LEU A 151 -12.13 -6.47 -9.75
C LEU A 151 -11.91 -7.98 -9.96
N PRO A 152 -11.21 -8.37 -11.04
CA PRO A 152 -10.87 -9.76 -11.30
C PRO A 152 -9.87 -10.31 -10.27
N LYS A 153 -9.85 -11.62 -10.08
CA LYS A 153 -8.78 -12.29 -9.32
C LYS A 153 -7.51 -12.34 -10.17
N LEU A 154 -6.35 -12.29 -9.51
CA LEU A 154 -5.06 -12.48 -10.20
C LEU A 154 -5.01 -13.89 -10.83
N PRO A 155 -4.75 -14.03 -12.14
CA PRO A 155 -4.68 -15.33 -12.80
C PRO A 155 -3.44 -16.10 -12.36
N VAL A 156 -3.55 -17.42 -12.26
CA VAL A 156 -2.41 -18.32 -12.06
C VAL A 156 -1.79 -18.63 -13.44
N PRO A 157 -0.53 -18.25 -13.72
CA PRO A 157 0.12 -18.56 -14.99
C PRO A 157 0.28 -20.07 -15.21
N SER A 158 0.49 -20.48 -16.47
CA SER A 158 0.89 -21.86 -16.75
C SER A 158 2.36 -22.09 -16.35
N VAL A 159 2.67 -23.29 -15.88
CA VAL A 159 4.06 -23.69 -15.56
C VAL A 159 4.94 -23.56 -16.79
N GLU A 160 4.46 -23.99 -17.96
CA GLU A 160 5.22 -23.93 -19.21
C GLU A 160 5.64 -22.51 -19.58
N ALA A 161 4.71 -21.55 -19.55
CA ALA A 161 5.03 -20.15 -19.83
C ALA A 161 5.99 -19.56 -18.79
N THR A 162 5.85 -19.97 -17.53
CA THR A 162 6.68 -19.51 -16.42
C THR A 162 8.12 -20.00 -16.58
N ILE A 163 8.30 -21.29 -16.87
CA ILE A 163 9.62 -21.90 -17.06
C ILE A 163 10.31 -21.35 -18.31
N SER A 164 9.58 -21.21 -19.42
CA SER A 164 10.14 -20.64 -20.65
C SER A 164 10.66 -19.21 -20.44
N ARG A 165 9.87 -18.34 -19.79
CA ARG A 165 10.27 -16.96 -19.49
C ARG A 165 11.36 -16.88 -18.40
N TYR A 166 11.35 -17.79 -17.43
CA TYR A 166 12.43 -17.88 -16.45
C TYR A 166 13.76 -18.17 -17.13
N LEU A 167 13.82 -19.20 -17.99
CA LEU A 167 15.02 -19.56 -18.73
C LEU A 167 15.49 -18.39 -19.62
N GLU A 168 14.56 -17.73 -20.33
CA GLU A 168 14.87 -16.51 -21.09
C GLU A 168 15.51 -15.42 -20.20
N SER A 169 14.98 -15.21 -18.99
CA SER A 169 15.47 -14.15 -18.08
C SER A 169 16.85 -14.42 -17.49
N VAL A 170 17.23 -15.69 -17.29
CA VAL A 170 18.53 -16.05 -16.71
C VAL A 170 19.60 -16.27 -17.75
N ARG A 171 19.24 -16.38 -19.02
CA ARG A 171 20.19 -16.57 -20.13
C ARG A 171 21.32 -15.54 -20.15
N PRO A 172 21.09 -14.21 -20.02
CA PRO A 172 22.19 -13.24 -20.01
C PRO A 172 23.06 -13.27 -18.74
N LEU A 173 22.66 -14.03 -17.71
CA LEU A 173 23.33 -14.12 -16.42
C LEU A 173 24.19 -15.38 -16.27
N MET A 174 24.12 -16.31 -17.22
CA MET A 174 24.76 -17.63 -17.13
C MET A 174 25.60 -17.93 -18.38
N ASP A 175 26.71 -18.62 -18.17
CA ASP A 175 27.45 -19.30 -19.24
C ASP A 175 26.65 -20.52 -19.77
N ASP A 176 27.10 -21.10 -20.89
CA ASP A 176 26.41 -22.20 -21.58
C ASP A 176 26.28 -23.46 -20.72
N GLU A 177 27.31 -23.76 -19.93
CA GLU A 177 27.32 -24.94 -19.07
C GLU A 177 26.30 -24.81 -17.94
N LYS A 178 26.30 -23.67 -17.23
CA LYS A 178 25.31 -23.39 -16.17
C LYS A 178 23.91 -23.31 -16.71
N TYR A 179 23.72 -22.69 -17.88
CA TYR A 179 22.42 -22.60 -18.53
C TYR A 179 21.88 -23.99 -18.91
N GLY A 180 22.71 -24.86 -19.49
CA GLY A 180 22.31 -26.24 -19.81
C GLY A 180 21.92 -27.05 -18.57
N LYS A 181 22.63 -26.89 -17.45
CA LYS A 181 22.24 -27.48 -16.16
C LYS A 181 20.89 -26.96 -15.67
N MET A 182 20.68 -25.65 -15.73
CA MET A 182 19.42 -25.01 -15.31
C MET A 182 18.24 -25.45 -16.20
N GLU A 183 18.45 -25.59 -17.51
CA GLU A 183 17.44 -26.08 -18.45
C GLU A 183 17.03 -27.52 -18.12
N ALA A 184 17.99 -28.40 -17.81
CA ALA A 184 17.71 -29.77 -17.40
C ALA A 184 16.89 -29.82 -16.09
N LEU A 185 17.26 -29.02 -15.09
CA LEU A 185 16.52 -28.91 -13.82
C LEU A 185 15.09 -28.37 -14.04
N ALA A 186 14.95 -27.35 -14.88
CA ALA A 186 13.66 -26.73 -15.18
C ALA A 186 12.73 -27.70 -15.93
N LYS A 187 13.29 -28.49 -16.87
CA LYS A 187 12.56 -29.54 -17.58
C LYS A 187 12.07 -30.63 -16.62
N GLU A 188 12.95 -31.16 -15.79
CA GLU A 188 12.58 -32.16 -14.79
C GLU A 188 11.51 -31.63 -13.82
N PHE A 189 11.67 -30.40 -13.35
CA PHE A 189 10.66 -29.75 -12.50
C PHE A 189 9.32 -29.64 -13.20
N LYS A 190 9.29 -29.18 -14.46
CA LYS A 190 8.07 -29.05 -15.28
C LYS A 190 7.33 -30.38 -15.42
N GLU A 191 8.07 -31.47 -15.65
CA GLU A 191 7.51 -32.80 -15.94
C GLU A 191 7.08 -33.54 -14.67
N LYS A 192 7.89 -33.53 -13.61
CA LYS A 192 7.70 -34.38 -12.43
C LYS A 192 7.00 -33.66 -11.27
N THR A 193 7.48 -32.47 -10.91
CA THR A 193 7.12 -31.84 -9.62
C THR A 193 6.02 -30.79 -9.78
N ALA A 194 6.17 -29.91 -10.76
CA ALA A 194 5.28 -28.78 -10.98
C ALA A 194 3.80 -29.15 -11.20
N PRO A 195 3.41 -30.26 -11.88
CA PRO A 195 2.00 -30.58 -12.08
C PRO A 195 1.24 -30.79 -10.77
N ARG A 196 1.89 -31.35 -9.75
CA ARG A 196 1.30 -31.51 -8.41
C ARG A 196 1.17 -30.15 -7.72
N LEU A 197 2.23 -29.35 -7.70
CA LEU A 197 2.23 -28.04 -7.04
C LEU A 197 1.21 -27.08 -7.68
N GLN A 198 1.16 -27.05 -9.01
CA GLN A 198 0.22 -26.25 -9.80
C GLN A 198 -1.24 -26.57 -9.46
N LYS A 199 -1.60 -27.85 -9.27
CA LYS A 199 -2.97 -28.26 -8.91
C LYS A 199 -3.40 -27.64 -7.58
N TYR A 200 -2.54 -27.68 -6.56
CA TYR A 200 -2.83 -27.06 -5.26
C TYR A 200 -2.91 -25.53 -5.36
N LEU A 201 -2.05 -24.91 -6.17
CA LEU A 201 -2.08 -23.46 -6.37
C LEU A 201 -3.36 -23.00 -7.07
N ILE A 202 -3.81 -23.75 -8.10
CA ILE A 202 -5.09 -23.50 -8.76
C ILE A 202 -6.23 -23.67 -7.76
N LEU A 203 -6.22 -24.73 -6.95
CA LEU A 203 -7.22 -24.91 -5.89
C LEU A 203 -7.25 -23.72 -4.94
N LYS A 204 -6.09 -23.23 -4.47
CA LYS A 204 -6.00 -22.01 -3.64
C LYS A 204 -6.67 -20.81 -4.32
N SER A 205 -6.42 -20.60 -5.61
CA SER A 205 -6.99 -19.47 -6.37
C SER A 205 -8.52 -19.47 -6.42
N TRP A 206 -9.17 -20.63 -6.25
CA TRP A 206 -10.63 -20.72 -6.18
C TRP A 206 -11.15 -20.20 -4.84
N TRP A 207 -10.46 -20.51 -3.74
CA TRP A 207 -10.88 -20.19 -2.37
C TRP A 207 -10.41 -18.82 -1.88
N THR A 208 -9.34 -18.25 -2.45
CA THR A 208 -8.84 -16.93 -2.06
C THR A 208 -9.23 -15.83 -3.06
N THR A 209 -9.26 -14.59 -2.60
CA THR A 209 -9.46 -13.37 -3.42
C THR A 209 -8.25 -13.08 -4.31
N ASN A 210 -7.05 -13.36 -3.79
CA ASN A 210 -5.79 -13.34 -4.51
C ASN A 210 -4.95 -14.53 -4.03
N TYR A 211 -4.27 -15.24 -4.94
CA TYR A 211 -3.50 -16.43 -4.55
C TYR A 211 -2.11 -16.10 -3.98
N VAL A 212 -1.63 -14.86 -4.17
CA VAL A 212 -0.29 -14.40 -3.80
C VAL A 212 -0.27 -13.59 -2.51
N SER A 213 -1.22 -12.67 -2.33
CA SER A 213 -1.06 -11.53 -1.41
C SER A 213 -0.90 -11.90 0.07
N ASP A 214 -1.62 -12.92 0.54
CA ASP A 214 -1.52 -13.44 1.91
C ASP A 214 -0.14 -14.03 2.19
N TRP A 215 0.35 -14.89 1.30
CA TRP A 215 1.69 -15.47 1.40
C TRP A 215 2.79 -14.44 1.18
N TRP A 216 2.57 -13.45 0.31
CA TRP A 216 3.54 -12.38 0.10
C TRP A 216 3.71 -11.53 1.36
N GLU A 217 2.61 -11.11 1.99
CA GLU A 217 2.64 -10.36 3.25
C GLU A 217 3.31 -11.20 4.37
N GLU A 218 2.91 -12.46 4.53
CA GLU A 218 3.42 -13.33 5.59
C GLU A 218 4.91 -13.69 5.41
N TYR A 219 5.28 -14.30 4.28
CA TYR A 219 6.58 -14.95 4.13
C TYR A 219 7.70 -13.98 3.74
N ILE A 220 7.40 -12.92 2.99
CA ILE A 220 8.43 -11.97 2.55
C ILE A 220 8.68 -10.90 3.59
N TYR A 221 7.60 -10.40 4.22
CA TYR A 221 7.74 -9.31 5.18
C TYR A 221 7.66 -9.80 6.62
N LEU A 222 6.53 -10.41 7.02
CA LEU A 222 6.24 -10.65 8.44
C LEU A 222 7.07 -11.77 9.07
N ARG A 223 7.59 -12.72 8.29
CA ARG A 223 8.52 -13.77 8.77
C ARG A 223 9.99 -13.39 8.63
N GLY A 224 10.32 -12.34 7.89
CA GLY A 224 11.69 -11.78 7.86
C GLY A 224 12.13 -11.38 9.27
N ARG A 225 13.30 -11.86 9.72
CA ARG A 225 13.83 -11.58 11.07
C ARG A 225 14.85 -10.45 11.12
N SER A 226 15.33 -10.04 9.94
CA SER A 226 16.26 -8.93 9.78
C SER A 226 15.65 -7.57 10.18
N PRO A 227 16.49 -6.57 10.50
CA PRO A 227 16.04 -5.24 10.87
C PRO A 227 15.22 -4.57 9.77
N LEU A 228 14.13 -3.88 10.12
CA LEU A 228 13.22 -3.28 9.12
C LEU A 228 13.81 -2.05 8.44
N MET A 229 14.46 -1.19 9.23
CA MET A 229 14.90 0.16 8.88
C MET A 229 15.57 0.28 7.50
N VAL A 230 16.50 -0.62 7.17
CA VAL A 230 17.24 -0.60 5.88
C VAL A 230 16.87 -1.75 4.95
N ASN A 231 16.40 -2.88 5.48
CA ASN A 231 16.13 -4.07 4.67
C ASN A 231 14.71 -4.12 4.13
N SER A 232 13.79 -3.31 4.66
CA SER A 232 12.37 -3.33 4.29
C SER A 232 11.79 -1.94 4.12
N ASN A 233 12.01 -1.03 5.07
CA ASN A 233 11.39 0.30 5.03
C ASN A 233 11.92 1.13 3.86
N TYR A 234 11.07 2.02 3.37
CA TYR A 234 11.42 2.98 2.31
C TYR A 234 11.09 4.40 2.76
N TYR A 235 11.53 5.40 1.98
CA TYR A 235 11.33 6.80 2.31
C TYR A 235 10.69 7.62 1.18
N ALA A 236 10.15 8.78 1.55
CA ALA A 236 9.69 9.82 0.65
C ALA A 236 10.28 11.18 1.06
N MET A 237 10.59 12.04 0.08
CA MET A 237 11.21 13.35 0.28
C MET A 237 10.22 14.50 0.01
N ASP A 238 10.47 15.66 0.62
CA ASP A 238 9.74 16.91 0.36
C ASP A 238 10.01 17.45 -1.06
N PHE A 239 9.39 18.58 -1.40
CA PHE A 239 9.78 19.39 -2.54
C PHE A 239 11.29 19.67 -2.54
N LEU A 240 11.93 19.47 -3.69
CA LEU A 240 13.36 19.68 -3.82
C LEU A 240 13.73 21.16 -3.64
N TYR A 241 13.07 22.05 -4.39
CA TYR A 241 13.45 23.47 -4.50
C TYR A 241 12.58 24.44 -3.69
N VAL A 242 11.50 23.96 -3.08
CA VAL A 242 10.54 24.80 -2.36
C VAL A 242 10.50 24.37 -0.90
N THR A 243 10.51 25.34 0.01
CA THR A 243 10.24 25.13 1.43
C THR A 243 9.13 26.09 1.82
N PRO A 244 7.87 25.63 1.95
CA PRO A 244 6.73 26.52 2.15
C PRO A 244 6.78 27.37 3.43
N SER A 245 7.38 26.84 4.50
CA SER A 245 7.72 27.58 5.72
C SER A 245 9.00 27.00 6.33
N HIS A 246 9.85 27.88 6.86
CA HIS A 246 11.07 27.51 7.59
C HIS A 246 10.84 27.29 9.09
N ILE A 247 9.63 27.57 9.59
CA ILE A 247 9.27 27.33 11.00
C ILE A 247 8.83 25.87 11.12
N GLN A 248 9.64 25.07 11.82
CA GLN A 248 9.40 23.64 12.01
C GLN A 248 7.99 23.33 12.57
N ALA A 249 7.57 24.04 13.62
CA ALA A 249 6.24 23.84 14.23
C ALA A 249 5.09 24.19 13.27
N ALA A 250 5.20 25.30 12.51
CA ALA A 250 4.20 25.69 11.52
C ALA A 250 4.13 24.66 10.38
N ARG A 251 5.29 24.24 9.88
CA ARG A 251 5.39 23.21 8.85
C ARG A 251 4.67 21.94 9.30
N ALA A 252 4.99 21.46 10.52
CA ALA A 252 4.34 20.30 11.13
C ALA A 252 2.82 20.50 11.28
N GLY A 253 2.37 21.68 11.73
CA GLY A 253 0.96 22.02 11.92
C GLY A 253 0.13 21.88 10.66
N ASN A 254 0.57 22.52 9.56
CA ASN A 254 -0.12 22.44 8.27
C ASN A 254 -0.13 21.01 7.71
N VAL A 255 1.02 20.32 7.69
CA VAL A 255 1.07 19.00 7.05
C VAL A 255 0.35 17.93 7.85
N VAL A 256 0.38 17.97 9.18
CA VAL A 256 -0.42 17.09 10.02
C VAL A 256 -1.91 17.35 9.76
N HIS A 257 -2.35 18.61 9.73
CA HIS A 257 -3.74 18.94 9.40
C HIS A 257 -4.13 18.42 8.01
N SER A 258 -3.27 18.60 7.01
CA SER A 258 -3.45 18.11 5.64
C SER A 258 -3.60 16.58 5.59
N ILE A 259 -2.76 15.84 6.31
CA ILE A 259 -2.88 14.38 6.48
C ILE A 259 -4.23 14.00 7.12
N LEU A 260 -4.72 14.76 8.10
CA LEU A 260 -6.03 14.49 8.73
C LEU A 260 -7.20 14.73 7.78
N LEU A 261 -7.10 15.72 6.88
CA LEU A 261 -8.08 15.91 5.81
C LEU A 261 -8.08 14.72 4.85
N TYR A 262 -6.90 14.20 4.49
CA TYR A 262 -6.79 12.99 3.68
C TYR A 262 -7.41 11.78 4.39
N ARG A 263 -7.01 11.55 5.65
CA ARG A 263 -7.52 10.46 6.49
C ARG A 263 -9.04 10.50 6.59
N ARG A 264 -9.64 11.67 6.82
CA ARG A 264 -11.10 11.83 6.86
C ARG A 264 -11.77 11.40 5.56
N LYS A 265 -11.20 11.77 4.40
CA LYS A 265 -11.73 11.34 3.08
C LYS A 265 -11.55 9.84 2.88
N LEU A 266 -10.44 9.27 3.31
CA LEU A 266 -10.15 7.84 3.24
C LEU A 266 -11.13 7.04 4.11
N ASP A 267 -11.31 7.42 5.37
CA ASP A 267 -12.20 6.74 6.33
C ASP A 267 -13.66 6.74 5.84
N ARG A 268 -14.06 7.78 5.10
CA ARG A 268 -15.37 7.89 4.45
C ARG A 268 -15.43 7.24 3.06
N GLY A 269 -14.31 6.79 2.50
CA GLY A 269 -14.24 6.26 1.13
C GLY A 269 -14.52 7.31 0.04
N GLU A 270 -14.38 8.59 0.35
CA GLU A 270 -14.66 9.73 -0.56
C GLU A 270 -13.50 10.02 -1.52
N ILE A 271 -12.34 9.40 -1.31
CA ILE A 271 -11.22 9.48 -2.27
C ILE A 271 -11.67 8.79 -3.57
N PRO A 272 -11.57 9.43 -4.74
CA PRO A 272 -11.88 8.78 -6.00
C PRO A 272 -10.99 7.54 -6.21
N PRO A 273 -11.52 6.43 -6.75
CA PRO A 273 -10.68 5.30 -7.09
C PRO A 273 -9.66 5.70 -8.15
N MET A 274 -8.46 5.14 -8.03
CA MET A 274 -7.41 5.34 -9.03
C MET A 274 -7.76 4.60 -10.31
N MET A 275 -7.70 5.30 -11.45
CA MET A 275 -8.13 4.78 -12.75
C MET A 275 -6.98 4.81 -13.76
N ALA A 276 -6.57 3.65 -14.29
CA ALA A 276 -5.69 3.59 -15.45
C ALA A 276 -6.43 4.09 -16.70
N LEU A 277 -5.81 5.02 -17.44
CA LEU A 277 -6.39 5.70 -18.60
C LEU A 277 -7.74 6.40 -18.30
N GLY A 278 -8.05 6.67 -17.03
CA GLY A 278 -9.35 7.20 -16.61
C GLY A 278 -10.53 6.24 -16.76
N ILE A 279 -10.31 4.96 -17.12
CA ILE A 279 -11.36 3.98 -17.45
C ILE A 279 -11.26 2.72 -16.61
N VAL A 280 -10.05 2.22 -16.33
CA VAL A 280 -9.85 0.94 -15.65
C VAL A 280 -9.54 1.17 -14.17
N PRO A 281 -10.43 0.81 -13.23
CA PRO A 281 -10.17 0.96 -11.81
C PRO A 281 -9.04 0.05 -11.32
N MET A 282 -8.30 0.54 -10.34
CA MET A 282 -7.29 -0.23 -9.61
C MET A 282 -7.73 -0.56 -8.19
N CYS A 283 -7.15 -1.60 -7.62
CA CYS A 283 -7.38 -2.03 -6.24
C CYS A 283 -6.91 -0.96 -5.24
N SER A 284 -7.73 -0.74 -4.22
CA SER A 284 -7.52 0.26 -3.15
C SER A 284 -7.43 -0.40 -1.77
N TYR A 285 -7.36 -1.74 -1.71
CA TYR A 285 -7.36 -2.50 -0.46
C TYR A 285 -6.26 -2.04 0.51
N GLN A 286 -5.06 -1.82 -0.02
CA GLN A 286 -3.90 -1.39 0.78
C GLN A 286 -4.10 -0.03 1.48
N SER A 287 -4.96 0.84 0.94
CA SER A 287 -5.24 2.15 1.52
C SER A 287 -5.92 2.04 2.90
N GLU A 288 -6.64 0.95 3.19
CA GLU A 288 -7.32 0.75 4.48
C GLU A 288 -6.34 0.79 5.66
N ARG A 289 -5.12 0.28 5.47
CA ARG A 289 -4.13 0.12 6.55
C ARG A 289 -3.15 1.28 6.67
N MET A 290 -3.39 2.41 5.99
CA MET A 290 -2.46 3.55 5.97
C MET A 290 -2.30 4.21 7.35
N PHE A 291 -3.41 4.37 8.07
CA PHE A 291 -3.45 4.98 9.40
C PHE A 291 -3.78 3.93 10.45
N ASN A 292 -3.48 4.26 11.72
CA ASN A 292 -3.79 3.44 12.87
C ASN A 292 -3.18 2.04 12.79
N THR A 293 -2.08 1.91 12.07
CA THR A 293 -1.42 0.64 11.79
C THR A 293 -0.01 0.64 12.33
N THR A 294 0.38 -0.48 12.93
CA THR A 294 1.74 -0.74 13.35
C THR A 294 2.05 -2.22 13.25
N ARG A 295 3.31 -2.55 12.98
CA ARG A 295 3.82 -3.92 12.95
C ARG A 295 4.33 -4.31 14.34
N ILE A 296 3.69 -5.29 14.94
CA ILE A 296 4.07 -5.83 16.25
C ILE A 296 5.12 -6.93 16.05
N PRO A 297 6.31 -6.84 16.70
CA PRO A 297 7.33 -7.87 16.59
C PRO A 297 6.89 -9.18 17.26
N GLY A 298 7.14 -10.30 16.59
CA GLY A 298 6.99 -11.64 17.16
C GLY A 298 8.28 -12.45 17.06
N LYS A 299 8.37 -13.60 17.74
CA LYS A 299 9.57 -14.45 17.67
C LYS A 299 9.73 -15.09 16.29
N GLU A 300 8.69 -15.75 15.80
CA GLU A 300 8.71 -16.42 14.50
C GLU A 300 8.07 -15.58 13.39
N THR A 301 7.02 -14.82 13.72
CA THR A 301 6.24 -14.04 12.76
C THR A 301 5.73 -12.78 13.44
N ASP A 302 5.89 -11.64 12.78
CA ASP A 302 5.34 -10.37 13.21
C ASP A 302 3.87 -10.27 12.80
N THR A 303 3.12 -9.37 13.42
CA THR A 303 1.70 -9.17 13.10
C THR A 303 1.38 -7.71 12.84
N LEU A 304 0.57 -7.43 11.84
CA LEU A 304 0.05 -6.08 11.61
C LEU A 304 -1.15 -5.82 12.53
N LEU A 305 -0.99 -4.90 13.47
CA LEU A 305 -2.09 -4.34 14.25
C LEU A 305 -2.66 -3.15 13.49
N HIS A 306 -3.88 -3.28 12.99
CA HIS A 306 -4.65 -2.19 12.38
C HIS A 306 -5.90 -1.91 13.22
N LEU A 307 -6.13 -0.64 13.56
CA LEU A 307 -7.25 -0.23 14.41
C LEU A 307 -8.25 0.63 13.63
N VAL A 308 -9.53 0.44 13.95
CA VAL A 308 -10.64 1.14 13.28
C VAL A 308 -10.64 2.63 13.59
N ASP A 309 -10.27 3.02 14.82
CA ASP A 309 -10.22 4.42 15.24
C ASP A 309 -8.97 4.73 16.08
N SER A 310 -8.46 5.95 15.91
CA SER A 310 -7.39 6.57 16.68
C SER A 310 -7.55 8.08 16.62
N LYS A 311 -7.54 8.73 17.79
CA LYS A 311 -7.79 10.18 17.91
C LYS A 311 -6.53 10.98 18.27
N HIS A 312 -5.35 10.36 18.26
CA HIS A 312 -4.11 11.01 18.69
C HIS A 312 -2.91 10.67 17.77
N LEU A 313 -1.89 11.51 17.87
CA LEU A 313 -0.59 11.40 17.23
C LEU A 313 0.47 11.10 18.30
N ALA A 314 1.42 10.24 17.98
CA ALA A 314 2.63 10.07 18.77
C ALA A 314 3.74 10.94 18.16
N VAL A 315 4.38 11.75 19.00
CA VAL A 315 5.40 12.72 18.57
C VAL A 315 6.71 12.44 19.30
N TYR A 316 7.82 12.46 18.57
CA TYR A 316 9.18 12.38 19.08
C TYR A 316 9.92 13.69 18.88
N HIS A 317 10.66 14.12 19.91
CA HIS A 317 11.63 15.23 19.82
C HIS A 317 12.72 15.09 20.91
N LYS A 318 14.01 15.19 20.57
CA LYS A 318 15.12 15.17 21.56
C LYS A 318 15.11 13.98 22.54
N GLY A 319 14.83 12.76 22.05
CA GLY A 319 14.79 11.57 22.91
C GLY A 319 13.52 11.44 23.75
N ARG A 320 12.45 12.18 23.41
CA ARG A 320 11.24 12.32 24.22
C ARG A 320 9.99 12.03 23.41
N PHE A 321 9.07 11.28 23.99
CA PHE A 321 7.80 10.92 23.37
C PHE A 321 6.62 11.66 23.99
N TYR A 322 5.69 12.09 23.14
CA TYR A 322 4.48 12.82 23.50
C TYR A 322 3.26 12.23 22.80
N LYS A 323 2.11 12.33 23.46
CA LYS A 323 0.80 12.10 22.86
C LYS A 323 0.12 13.44 22.62
N VAL A 324 -0.24 13.70 21.36
CA VAL A 324 -0.98 14.90 20.94
C VAL A 324 -2.36 14.47 20.46
N TRP A 325 -3.42 14.99 21.08
CA TRP A 325 -4.78 14.78 20.59
C TRP A 325 -4.99 15.54 19.27
N LEU A 326 -5.66 14.91 18.31
CA LEU A 326 -5.88 15.48 16.97
C LEU A 326 -7.26 16.13 16.83
N TYR A 327 -8.10 15.98 17.84
CA TYR A 327 -9.49 16.43 17.85
C TYR A 327 -9.82 17.15 19.16
N TYR A 328 -10.66 18.18 19.07
CA TYR A 328 -11.25 18.88 20.20
C TYR A 328 -12.72 19.21 19.88
N GLY A 329 -13.64 18.89 20.79
CA GLY A 329 -15.09 19.05 20.54
C GLY A 329 -15.61 18.32 19.29
N GLY A 330 -15.01 17.18 18.94
CA GLY A 330 -15.37 16.41 17.73
C GLY A 330 -14.85 16.99 16.41
N GLN A 331 -14.15 18.12 16.43
CA GLN A 331 -13.53 18.74 15.25
C GLN A 331 -12.04 18.45 15.21
N VAL A 332 -11.48 18.35 14.01
CA VAL A 332 -10.03 18.24 13.80
C VAL A 332 -9.37 19.56 14.22
N LEU A 333 -8.24 19.47 14.94
CA LEU A 333 -7.47 20.66 15.31
C LEU A 333 -7.02 21.47 14.09
N ARG A 334 -7.13 22.79 14.16
CA ARG A 334 -6.72 23.69 13.07
C ARG A 334 -5.19 23.74 12.97
N PRO A 335 -4.62 24.10 11.82
CA PRO A 335 -3.17 24.15 11.65
C PRO A 335 -2.44 24.99 12.70
N ARG A 336 -2.99 26.17 13.06
CA ARG A 336 -2.43 27.04 14.09
C ARG A 336 -2.47 26.44 15.50
N ASP A 337 -3.51 25.68 15.81
CA ASP A 337 -3.63 24.95 17.09
C ASP A 337 -2.56 23.86 17.17
N LEU A 338 -2.37 23.11 16.07
CA LEU A 338 -1.33 22.07 15.97
C LEU A 338 0.07 22.68 16.06
N GLU A 339 0.32 23.79 15.36
CA GLU A 339 1.57 24.54 15.46
C GLU A 339 1.88 24.90 16.91
N MET A 340 0.92 25.47 17.65
CA MET A 340 1.10 25.80 19.07
C MET A 340 1.47 24.56 19.89
N GLN A 341 0.82 23.41 19.65
CA GLN A 341 1.11 22.17 20.37
C GLN A 341 2.51 21.62 20.04
N PHE A 342 2.95 21.71 18.78
CA PHE A 342 4.30 21.32 18.40
C PHE A 342 5.36 22.27 18.94
N GLN A 343 5.08 23.58 18.97
CA GLN A 343 5.97 24.57 19.56
C GLN A 343 6.15 24.31 21.07
N ARG A 344 5.09 23.95 21.80
CA ARG A 344 5.18 23.50 23.21
C ARG A 344 6.08 22.28 23.40
N ILE A 345 6.17 21.38 22.42
CA ILE A 345 7.08 20.21 22.46
C ILE A 345 8.53 20.64 22.19
N LEU A 346 8.74 21.52 21.21
CA LEU A 346 10.07 22.05 20.88
C LEU A 346 10.67 22.85 22.04
N ASP A 347 9.83 23.63 22.73
CA ASP A 347 10.22 24.50 23.85
C ASP A 347 10.28 23.79 25.20
N ASP A 348 9.88 22.51 25.28
CA ASP A 348 9.95 21.73 26.52
C ASP A 348 11.42 21.62 26.97
N PRO A 349 11.79 22.11 28.17
CA PRO A 349 13.17 22.07 28.65
C PRO A 349 13.52 20.75 29.37
N SER A 350 12.56 19.86 29.60
CA SER A 350 12.76 18.65 30.39
C SER A 350 13.74 17.67 29.72
N PRO A 351 14.66 17.03 30.45
CA PRO A 351 15.50 15.99 29.89
C PRO A 351 14.68 14.71 29.60
N PRO A 352 15.15 13.82 28.71
CA PRO A 352 14.57 12.48 28.56
C PRO A 352 14.64 11.70 29.88
N GLN A 353 13.65 10.84 30.13
CA GLN A 353 13.68 9.91 31.26
C GLN A 353 14.83 8.91 31.10
N PRO A 354 15.32 8.29 32.20
CA PRO A 354 16.35 7.25 32.10
C PRO A 354 15.97 6.15 31.11
N GLY A 355 16.83 5.89 30.13
CA GLY A 355 16.61 4.89 29.07
C GLY A 355 15.65 5.32 27.95
N GLU A 356 14.98 6.47 28.05
CA GLU A 356 14.02 6.94 27.05
C GLU A 356 14.70 7.46 25.76
N GLU A 357 15.84 8.13 25.92
CA GLU A 357 16.50 8.88 24.83
C GLU A 357 16.68 8.04 23.55
N ARG A 358 17.02 6.76 23.71
CA ARG A 358 17.27 5.83 22.61
C ARG A 358 16.25 4.70 22.51
N LEU A 359 15.09 4.84 23.15
CA LEU A 359 14.10 3.78 23.28
C LEU A 359 13.66 3.20 21.92
N ALA A 360 13.48 4.05 20.90
CA ALA A 360 13.02 3.58 19.59
C ALA A 360 14.07 2.78 18.81
N ALA A 361 15.34 2.73 19.27
CA ALA A 361 16.36 1.84 18.71
C ALA A 361 15.94 0.37 18.72
N LEU A 362 15.07 -0.01 19.66
CA LEU A 362 14.48 -1.34 19.71
C LEU A 362 13.74 -1.70 18.41
N THR A 363 13.06 -0.72 17.79
CA THR A 363 12.33 -0.92 16.52
C THR A 363 13.26 -0.97 15.31
N ALA A 364 14.48 -0.44 15.44
CA ALA A 364 15.50 -0.41 14.39
C ALA A 364 16.33 -1.69 14.31
N GLY A 365 16.36 -2.49 15.38
CA GLY A 365 17.16 -3.71 15.48
C GLY A 365 16.49 -4.96 14.91
N GLU A 366 17.10 -6.11 15.21
CA GLU A 366 16.58 -7.45 14.86
C GLU A 366 15.20 -7.70 15.48
N ARG A 367 14.33 -8.44 14.78
CA ARG A 367 12.93 -8.61 15.19
C ARG A 367 12.75 -9.42 16.46
N VAL A 368 13.58 -10.45 16.67
CA VAL A 368 13.46 -11.36 17.83
C VAL A 368 13.85 -10.68 19.15
N PRO A 369 15.01 -10.01 19.27
CA PRO A 369 15.33 -9.23 20.48
C PRO A 369 14.27 -8.16 20.78
N TRP A 370 13.72 -7.51 19.76
CA TRP A 370 12.63 -6.55 19.96
C TRP A 370 11.37 -7.23 20.51
N ALA A 371 10.94 -8.35 19.93
CA ALA A 371 9.79 -9.12 20.43
C ALA A 371 9.95 -9.52 21.91
N GLU A 372 11.15 -9.95 22.30
CA GLU A 372 11.45 -10.36 23.67
C GLU A 372 11.49 -9.17 24.64
N ALA A 373 12.14 -8.07 24.25
CA ALA A 373 12.15 -6.85 25.04
C ALA A 373 10.74 -6.28 25.21
N ARG A 374 9.94 -6.24 24.13
CA ARG A 374 8.53 -5.82 24.16
C ARG A 374 7.72 -6.64 25.17
N ALA A 375 7.84 -7.97 25.11
CA ALA A 375 7.11 -8.87 26.02
C ALA A 375 7.56 -8.72 27.49
N ARG A 376 8.85 -8.56 27.73
CA ARG A 376 9.42 -8.50 29.10
C ARG A 376 9.20 -7.15 29.77
N PHE A 377 9.37 -6.04 29.05
CA PHE A 377 9.46 -4.70 29.66
C PHE A 377 8.28 -3.77 29.34
N PHE A 378 7.48 -4.08 28.31
CA PHE A 378 6.39 -3.21 27.83
C PHE A 378 5.00 -3.86 27.90
N SER A 379 4.88 -4.99 28.59
CA SER A 379 3.63 -5.73 28.73
C SER A 379 2.73 -5.24 29.86
N HIS A 380 3.24 -4.43 30.81
CA HIS A 380 2.51 -3.97 31.99
C HIS A 380 2.85 -2.51 32.38
N GLY A 381 2.06 -1.93 33.28
CA GLY A 381 2.34 -0.65 33.93
C GLY A 381 2.43 0.56 32.99
N LYS A 382 3.29 1.53 33.35
CA LYS A 382 3.49 2.78 32.60
C LYS A 382 4.04 2.53 31.20
N ASN A 383 4.96 1.57 31.05
CA ASN A 383 5.56 1.21 29.75
C ASN A 383 4.51 0.69 28.78
N LYS A 384 3.59 -0.16 29.23
CA LYS A 384 2.48 -0.64 28.40
C LYS A 384 1.60 0.51 27.94
N ALA A 385 1.19 1.40 28.86
CA ALA A 385 0.34 2.53 28.53
C ALA A 385 1.00 3.48 27.51
N SER A 386 2.31 3.74 27.66
CA SER A 386 3.08 4.57 26.74
C SER A 386 3.34 3.89 25.39
N LEU A 387 3.65 2.58 25.37
CA LEU A 387 3.79 1.82 24.13
C LEU A 387 2.44 1.73 23.38
N ASP A 388 1.34 1.46 24.09
CA ASP A 388 -0.02 1.50 23.53
C ASP A 388 -0.31 2.89 22.93
N ALA A 389 0.14 3.99 23.54
CA ALA A 389 -0.04 5.32 22.97
C ALA A 389 0.71 5.48 21.63
N ILE A 390 1.87 4.87 21.44
CA ILE A 390 2.61 4.91 20.16
C ILE A 390 1.97 3.97 19.13
N GLU A 391 1.79 2.70 19.49
CA GLU A 391 1.28 1.65 18.63
C GLU A 391 -0.13 1.98 18.10
N ARG A 392 -0.97 2.59 18.94
CA ARG A 392 -2.35 2.97 18.60
C ARG A 392 -2.50 4.36 17.99
N ALA A 393 -1.44 5.16 17.87
CA ALA A 393 -1.52 6.50 17.25
C ALA A 393 -1.97 6.44 15.77
N ALA A 394 -2.49 7.53 15.24
CA ALA A 394 -2.89 7.64 13.83
C ALA A 394 -1.71 7.37 12.88
N PHE A 395 -0.57 7.97 13.19
CA PHE A 395 0.74 7.80 12.58
C PHE A 395 1.79 8.30 13.59
N PHE A 396 3.07 8.35 13.20
CA PHE A 396 4.15 8.85 14.06
C PHE A 396 4.75 10.12 13.47
N LEU A 397 5.10 11.10 14.32
CA LEU A 397 5.74 12.35 13.93
C LEU A 397 7.10 12.48 14.62
N THR A 398 8.14 12.81 13.87
CA THR A 398 9.43 13.23 14.40
C THR A 398 9.66 14.70 14.09
N LEU A 399 9.89 15.49 15.15
CA LEU A 399 10.45 16.83 15.06
C LEU A 399 11.96 16.71 15.21
N ASP A 400 12.67 16.68 14.08
CA ASP A 400 14.10 16.42 14.02
C ASP A 400 14.93 17.69 14.33
N GLU A 401 16.11 17.53 14.90
CA GLU A 401 17.01 18.65 15.21
C GLU A 401 17.95 18.99 14.05
N GLU A 402 18.14 18.05 13.14
CA GLU A 402 18.99 18.23 11.98
C GLU A 402 18.30 19.06 10.90
N GLU A 403 19.13 19.59 10.00
CA GLU A 403 18.69 20.28 8.79
C GLU A 403 19.13 19.48 7.59
N HIS A 404 18.18 19.09 6.74
CA HIS A 404 18.43 18.36 5.51
C HIS A 404 17.66 19.01 4.36
N GLY A 405 18.06 18.70 3.13
CA GLY A 405 17.42 19.23 1.93
C GLY A 405 18.41 19.41 0.78
N TYR A 406 17.94 20.04 -0.29
CA TYR A 406 18.80 20.46 -1.37
C TYR A 406 19.50 21.77 -1.03
N PHE A 407 20.81 21.73 -0.87
CA PHE A 407 21.66 22.89 -0.63
C PHE A 407 22.55 23.11 -1.85
N PRO A 408 22.28 24.12 -2.70
CA PRO A 408 23.09 24.40 -3.88
C PRO A 408 24.57 24.57 -3.52
N GLY A 409 25.46 23.86 -4.22
CA GLY A 409 26.91 23.90 -3.99
C GLY A 409 27.42 22.96 -2.89
N GLN A 410 26.54 22.24 -2.18
CA GLN A 410 26.94 21.21 -1.21
C GLN A 410 26.75 19.81 -1.80
N GLU A 411 27.85 19.20 -2.24
CA GLU A 411 27.83 17.82 -2.73
C GLU A 411 27.37 16.85 -1.63
N GLY A 412 26.61 15.82 -2.01
CA GLY A 412 26.13 14.79 -1.09
C GLY A 412 24.98 15.21 -0.16
N CYS A 413 24.46 16.45 -0.24
CA CYS A 413 23.32 16.88 0.60
C CYS A 413 22.08 16.00 0.40
N MET A 414 21.80 15.58 -0.84
CA MET A 414 20.68 14.67 -1.14
C MET A 414 20.92 13.24 -0.63
N ASP A 415 22.17 12.78 -0.62
CA ASP A 415 22.54 11.48 -0.05
C ASP A 415 22.37 11.50 1.47
N ALA A 416 22.81 12.58 2.14
CA ALA A 416 22.63 12.77 3.57
C ALA A 416 21.13 12.82 3.94
N TYR A 417 20.34 13.54 3.15
CA TYR A 417 18.90 13.64 3.33
C TYR A 417 18.20 12.28 3.14
N ALA A 418 18.57 11.52 2.11
CA ALA A 418 18.06 10.17 1.88
C ALA A 418 18.39 9.24 3.05
N LYS A 419 19.64 9.26 3.53
CA LYS A 419 20.11 8.47 4.67
C LYS A 419 19.34 8.82 5.95
N SER A 420 19.16 10.11 6.22
CA SER A 420 18.40 10.58 7.38
C SER A 420 16.93 10.15 7.35
N LEU A 421 16.32 10.09 6.17
CA LEU A 421 14.95 9.59 6.02
C LEU A 421 14.84 8.06 6.09
N LEU A 422 15.85 7.34 5.59
CA LEU A 422 15.86 5.88 5.61
C LEU A 422 16.11 5.33 7.02
N HIS A 423 17.13 5.85 7.71
CA HIS A 423 17.56 5.31 9.01
C HIS A 423 17.70 6.34 10.14
N GLY A 424 17.77 7.64 9.83
CA GLY A 424 17.98 8.68 10.85
C GLY A 424 19.18 8.37 11.74
N GLN A 425 19.02 8.62 13.04
CA GLN A 425 19.96 8.22 14.09
C GLN A 425 19.66 6.81 14.67
N CYS A 426 18.79 6.04 14.02
CA CYS A 426 18.30 4.72 14.44
C CYS A 426 17.41 4.70 15.68
N TYR A 427 17.27 5.81 16.43
CA TYR A 427 16.42 5.90 17.63
C TYR A 427 15.43 7.06 17.62
N ASP A 428 15.44 7.84 16.54
CA ASP A 428 14.63 9.02 16.29
C ASP A 428 13.47 8.73 15.33
N ARG A 429 13.17 7.46 15.05
CA ARG A 429 12.05 7.01 14.21
C ARG A 429 11.37 5.82 14.88
N TRP A 430 10.08 5.64 14.62
CA TRP A 430 9.38 4.42 15.00
C TRP A 430 9.17 3.53 13.77
N PHE A 431 10.13 2.65 13.49
CA PHE A 431 10.20 1.89 12.23
C PHE A 431 9.04 0.90 12.03
N ASP A 432 8.36 0.53 13.11
CA ASP A 432 7.19 -0.34 13.10
C ASP A 432 5.88 0.39 12.76
N LYS A 433 5.86 1.72 12.72
CA LYS A 433 4.63 2.46 12.37
C LYS A 433 4.41 2.37 10.87
N SER A 434 3.14 2.32 10.42
CA SER A 434 2.81 2.35 8.99
C SER A 434 3.59 3.41 8.22
N PHE A 435 3.70 4.61 8.81
CA PHE A 435 4.69 5.60 8.45
C PHE A 435 5.04 6.54 9.61
N THR A 436 6.27 7.06 9.58
CA THR A 436 6.76 8.17 10.38
C THR A 436 6.92 9.40 9.48
N LEU A 437 6.21 10.47 9.79
CA LEU A 437 6.44 11.80 9.22
C LEU A 437 7.64 12.45 9.93
N VAL A 438 8.61 12.95 9.18
CA VAL A 438 9.81 13.63 9.69
C VAL A 438 9.73 15.09 9.28
N VAL A 439 9.87 16.01 10.23
CA VAL A 439 9.93 17.45 10.00
C VAL A 439 11.25 17.95 10.54
N TYR A 440 12.14 18.39 9.66
CA TYR A 440 13.46 18.92 10.00
C TYR A 440 13.38 20.35 10.52
N LYS A 441 14.43 20.79 11.22
CA LYS A 441 14.50 22.11 11.85
C LYS A 441 14.32 23.27 10.87
N ASN A 442 14.80 23.12 9.63
CA ASN A 442 14.67 24.10 8.55
C ASN A 442 13.31 24.07 7.82
N GLY A 443 12.36 23.26 8.28
CA GLY A 443 11.04 23.08 7.68
C GLY A 443 10.97 22.10 6.50
N LYS A 444 12.06 21.40 6.15
CA LYS A 444 11.97 20.29 5.19
C LYS A 444 11.25 19.09 5.80
N LEU A 445 10.61 18.31 4.95
CA LEU A 445 9.82 17.14 5.34
C LEU A 445 10.42 15.83 4.86
N GLY A 446 9.90 14.71 5.34
CA GLY A 446 10.00 13.44 4.63
C GLY A 446 9.24 12.37 5.38
N ALA A 447 9.26 11.15 4.86
CA ALA A 447 8.64 10.02 5.53
C ALA A 447 9.54 8.81 5.53
N ASN A 448 9.42 8.00 6.57
CA ASN A 448 9.86 6.61 6.60
C ASN A 448 8.60 5.73 6.67
N ALA A 449 8.48 4.70 5.83
CA ALA A 449 7.29 3.86 5.75
C ALA A 449 7.65 2.38 5.92
N GLU A 450 6.90 1.69 6.78
CA GLU A 450 6.97 0.23 6.95
C GLU A 450 6.32 -0.44 5.73
N HIS A 451 7.00 -1.43 5.13
CA HIS A 451 6.64 -1.91 3.79
C HIS A 451 5.66 -3.09 3.78
N SER A 452 5.46 -3.79 4.90
CA SER A 452 4.66 -5.01 4.91
C SER A 452 3.19 -4.76 4.54
N TRP A 453 2.59 -3.68 5.04
CA TRP A 453 1.16 -3.39 4.86
C TRP A 453 0.79 -2.83 3.48
N ALA A 454 1.73 -2.18 2.77
CA ALA A 454 1.48 -1.60 1.45
C ALA A 454 2.73 -1.39 0.58
N ASP A 455 2.49 -1.21 -0.71
CA ASP A 455 3.48 -0.81 -1.70
C ASP A 455 3.58 0.71 -1.79
N ALA A 456 4.76 1.22 -2.16
CA ALA A 456 5.09 2.66 -2.15
C ALA A 456 4.08 3.60 -2.82
N PRO A 457 3.42 3.26 -3.96
CA PRO A 457 2.43 4.16 -4.57
C PRO A 457 1.25 4.53 -3.67
N ILE A 458 0.94 3.72 -2.66
CA ILE A 458 -0.13 4.01 -1.69
C ILE A 458 0.26 5.21 -0.81
N ILE A 459 1.49 5.24 -0.29
CA ILE A 459 2.04 6.40 0.42
C ILE A 459 2.28 7.57 -0.52
N GLY A 460 2.72 7.33 -1.76
CA GLY A 460 2.92 8.37 -2.77
C GLY A 460 1.67 9.24 -2.98
N HIS A 461 0.49 8.63 -3.05
CA HIS A 461 -0.77 9.37 -3.20
C HIS A 461 -1.11 10.24 -1.97
N LEU A 462 -0.84 9.76 -0.75
CA LEU A 462 -0.96 10.59 0.47
C LEU A 462 0.03 11.76 0.40
N TRP A 463 1.26 11.47 0.00
CA TRP A 463 2.37 12.42 -0.02
C TRP A 463 2.09 13.58 -0.98
N GLU A 464 1.67 13.27 -2.20
CA GLU A 464 1.27 14.27 -3.20
C GLU A 464 0.10 15.13 -2.73
N PHE A 465 -0.96 14.50 -2.17
CA PHE A 465 -2.10 15.23 -1.61
C PHE A 465 -1.67 16.17 -0.48
N MET A 466 -0.83 15.67 0.42
CA MET A 466 -0.37 16.41 1.59
C MET A 466 0.39 17.65 1.18
N LEU A 467 1.43 17.48 0.34
CA LEU A 467 2.30 18.55 -0.15
C LEU A 467 1.52 19.59 -0.95
N ALA A 468 0.61 19.16 -1.83
CA ALA A 468 -0.22 20.06 -2.62
C ALA A 468 -1.18 20.87 -1.73
N THR A 469 -1.87 20.22 -0.79
CA THR A 469 -2.82 20.89 0.10
C THR A 469 -2.12 21.89 1.01
N ASP A 470 -0.97 21.52 1.57
CA ASP A 470 -0.17 22.40 2.41
C ASP A 470 0.29 23.66 1.65
N LYS A 471 0.89 23.51 0.46
CA LYS A 471 1.41 24.65 -0.30
C LYS A 471 0.32 25.50 -0.95
N PHE A 472 -0.70 24.87 -1.54
CA PHE A 472 -1.65 25.56 -2.43
C PHE A 472 -3.00 25.86 -1.79
N GLN A 473 -3.36 25.24 -0.66
CA GLN A 473 -4.66 25.45 0.00
C GLN A 473 -4.54 26.04 1.39
N LEU A 474 -3.67 25.49 2.24
CA LEU A 474 -3.52 25.95 3.62
C LEU A 474 -2.67 27.22 3.70
N GLY A 475 -1.48 27.21 3.09
CA GLY A 475 -0.59 28.38 3.06
C GLY A 475 -0.08 28.80 4.44
N TYR A 476 0.64 29.93 4.46
CA TYR A 476 1.30 30.47 5.66
C TYR A 476 1.17 32.00 5.65
N THR A 477 1.30 32.61 6.83
CA THR A 477 1.44 34.07 6.98
C THR A 477 2.79 34.55 6.40
N GLU A 478 2.97 35.88 6.26
CA GLU A 478 4.27 36.45 5.87
C GLU A 478 5.40 36.06 6.84
N GLY A 479 5.08 35.88 8.13
CA GLY A 479 6.03 35.40 9.15
C GLY A 479 6.29 33.89 9.10
N GLY A 480 5.68 33.14 8.18
CA GLY A 480 5.86 31.68 8.05
C GLY A 480 5.02 30.84 9.01
N HIS A 481 4.17 31.45 9.83
CA HIS A 481 3.25 30.75 10.73
C HIS A 481 2.02 30.21 9.99
N CYS A 482 1.37 29.18 10.54
CA CYS A 482 0.08 28.72 10.04
C CYS A 482 -0.97 29.85 10.08
N LEU A 483 -1.90 29.86 9.12
CA LEU A 483 -2.99 30.83 9.13
C LEU A 483 -4.00 30.55 10.27
N GLY A 484 -4.57 31.61 10.83
CA GLY A 484 -5.55 31.58 11.92
C GLY A 484 -4.96 31.89 13.29
N GLU A 485 -5.81 31.82 14.33
CA GLU A 485 -5.44 32.13 15.71
C GLU A 485 -5.46 30.86 16.59
N PRO A 486 -4.47 30.67 17.48
CA PRO A 486 -4.38 29.49 18.34
C PRO A 486 -5.42 29.53 19.46
N ASP A 487 -6.07 28.40 19.72
CA ASP A 487 -6.88 28.21 20.93
C ASP A 487 -5.99 27.90 22.13
N THR A 488 -5.72 28.92 22.94
CA THR A 488 -4.85 28.82 24.12
C THR A 488 -5.42 27.95 25.24
N LEU A 489 -6.72 27.62 25.20
CA LEU A 489 -7.38 26.76 26.19
C LEU A 489 -7.10 25.27 25.98
N LEU A 490 -6.50 24.89 24.84
CA LEU A 490 -6.14 23.50 24.58
C LEU A 490 -5.12 23.00 25.59
N ALA A 491 -5.42 21.85 26.20
CA ALA A 491 -4.50 21.16 27.09
C ALA A 491 -3.16 20.87 26.37
N PRO A 492 -2.01 20.99 27.06
CA PRO A 492 -0.72 20.73 26.45
C PRO A 492 -0.55 19.25 26.05
N PRO A 493 0.41 18.94 25.17
CA PRO A 493 0.74 17.56 24.82
C PRO A 493 1.09 16.72 26.05
N GLN A 494 0.61 15.49 26.09
CA GLN A 494 0.87 14.59 27.20
C GLN A 494 2.24 13.91 27.04
N ARG A 495 3.18 14.19 27.95
CA ARG A 495 4.47 13.50 28.02
C ARG A 495 4.29 12.02 28.36
N LEU A 496 4.78 11.11 27.52
CA LEU A 496 4.73 9.68 27.80
C LEU A 496 5.67 9.34 28.96
N GLN A 497 5.25 8.38 29.79
CA GLN A 497 5.94 8.02 31.03
C GLN A 497 6.55 6.64 30.90
N TRP A 498 7.81 6.49 31.28
CA TRP A 498 8.56 5.26 31.13
C TRP A 498 9.25 4.86 32.43
N ASP A 499 9.38 3.56 32.60
CA ASP A 499 10.16 2.92 33.65
C ASP A 499 11.07 1.91 32.96
N ILE A 500 12.15 2.39 32.34
CA ILE A 500 13.05 1.58 31.50
C ILE A 500 14.18 1.03 32.36
N PRO A 501 14.28 -0.30 32.54
CA PRO A 501 15.40 -0.89 33.26
C PRO A 501 16.72 -0.66 32.52
N GLN A 502 17.83 -0.56 33.25
CA GLN A 502 19.17 -0.40 32.66
C GLN A 502 19.52 -1.52 31.67
N GLU A 503 18.99 -2.75 31.87
CA GLU A 503 19.16 -3.89 30.97
C GLU A 503 18.67 -3.62 29.54
N VAL A 504 17.65 -2.78 29.36
CA VAL A 504 17.11 -2.40 28.04
C VAL A 504 18.02 -1.38 27.35
N GLY A 505 18.63 -0.47 28.13
CA GLY A 505 19.54 0.56 27.63
C GLY A 505 20.90 0.05 27.15
N LEU A 506 21.21 -1.23 27.38
CA LEU A 506 22.43 -1.91 26.92
C LEU A 506 22.30 -2.51 25.52
N THR A 507 21.21 -2.26 24.79
CA THR A 507 21.15 -2.66 23.37
C THR A 507 22.37 -2.11 22.62
N PRO A 508 23.11 -2.95 21.89
CA PRO A 508 24.30 -2.52 21.17
C PRO A 508 23.98 -1.30 20.33
N LYS A 509 24.90 -0.34 20.25
CA LYS A 509 24.82 0.74 19.24
C LYS A 509 24.69 0.05 17.89
N TYR A 510 23.48 0.04 17.33
CA TYR A 510 23.28 -0.45 15.98
C TYR A 510 23.93 0.57 15.06
N HIS A 511 25.15 0.26 14.63
CA HIS A 511 25.80 1.01 13.57
C HIS A 511 25.29 0.41 12.26
N PRO A 512 24.56 1.17 11.43
CA PRO A 512 24.21 0.68 10.10
C PRO A 512 25.51 0.26 9.38
N PRO A 513 25.48 -0.78 8.52
CA PRO A 513 26.62 -1.12 7.68
C PRO A 513 27.13 0.14 6.98
N THR A 514 28.45 0.30 6.82
CA THR A 514 29.02 1.45 6.11
C THR A 514 28.37 1.63 4.75
N ASP A 515 27.59 2.71 4.60
CA ASP A 515 26.90 3.16 3.38
C ASP A 515 25.79 2.22 2.82
N PRO A 516 24.65 2.04 3.53
CA PRO A 516 23.55 1.20 3.06
C PRO A 516 22.67 1.89 2.01
N ALA A 517 22.74 3.23 1.92
CA ALA A 517 21.98 4.03 0.97
C ALA A 517 22.89 4.37 -0.23
N GLY A 518 22.50 3.94 -1.42
CA GLY A 518 23.18 4.31 -2.66
C GLY A 518 23.20 5.84 -2.89
N ARG A 519 24.03 6.30 -3.85
CA ARG A 519 24.08 7.71 -4.24
C ARG A 519 22.77 8.14 -4.92
N VAL A 520 22.23 9.29 -4.49
CA VAL A 520 21.15 10.00 -5.17
C VAL A 520 21.78 10.90 -6.23
N LEU A 521 21.80 10.42 -7.48
CA LEU A 521 22.25 11.21 -8.62
C LEU A 521 21.11 12.10 -9.14
N GLY A 522 21.19 13.40 -8.89
CA GLY A 522 20.33 14.39 -9.54
C GLY A 522 20.96 14.88 -10.85
N SER A 523 20.30 14.68 -12.00
CA SER A 523 20.66 15.37 -13.24
C SER A 523 19.87 16.69 -13.34
N PRO A 524 20.53 17.87 -13.43
CA PRO A 524 19.85 19.15 -13.63
C PRO A 524 19.25 19.31 -15.04
N HIS A 525 19.48 18.35 -15.95
CA HIS A 525 19.00 18.42 -17.32
C HIS A 525 18.05 17.25 -17.62
N THR A 526 16.80 17.62 -17.94
CA THR A 526 15.66 16.82 -18.45
C THR A 526 14.75 16.12 -17.41
N PRO A 527 13.44 16.43 -17.37
CA PRO A 527 12.44 15.79 -16.47
C PRO A 527 12.05 14.34 -16.83
N TRP A 528 12.64 13.75 -17.86
CA TRP A 528 12.16 12.50 -18.48
C TRP A 528 13.30 11.49 -18.67
N GLN A 529 13.95 11.06 -17.59
CA GLN A 529 14.89 9.93 -17.65
C GLN A 529 14.21 8.66 -17.12
N TRP A 530 13.59 7.93 -18.03
CA TRP A 530 13.41 6.48 -17.87
C TRP A 530 14.77 5.80 -18.07
N GLY A 531 15.16 4.89 -17.18
CA GLY A 531 16.14 3.85 -17.53
C GLY A 531 17.57 3.98 -16.99
N GLN A 532 17.85 4.79 -15.96
CA GLN A 532 19.12 4.67 -15.23
C GLN A 532 19.03 3.64 -14.10
N HIS A 533 18.59 2.41 -14.40
CA HIS A 533 18.96 1.29 -13.56
C HIS A 533 20.31 0.77 -14.05
N PRO A 534 21.37 0.76 -13.22
CA PRO A 534 22.62 0.14 -13.62
C PRO A 534 22.37 -1.36 -13.88
N LEU A 535 22.33 -1.73 -15.16
CA LEU A 535 22.31 -3.13 -15.62
C LEU A 535 23.68 -3.82 -15.40
N MET A 536 24.70 -3.01 -15.12
CA MET A 536 26.04 -3.42 -14.74
C MET A 536 26.41 -2.71 -13.43
N THR A 537 27.09 -3.39 -12.52
CA THR A 537 27.59 -2.79 -11.28
C THR A 537 28.56 -1.62 -11.59
N PRO A 538 28.24 -0.36 -11.22
CA PRO A 538 29.16 0.75 -11.34
C PRO A 538 30.28 0.66 -10.30
N HIS A 539 31.39 1.35 -10.54
CA HIS A 539 32.66 1.37 -9.78
C HIS A 539 32.60 1.77 -8.28
N SER A 540 31.45 1.77 -7.62
CA SER A 540 31.27 2.37 -6.28
C SER A 540 30.98 1.41 -5.13
N ARG A 541 30.94 0.08 -5.36
CA ARG A 541 31.02 -0.90 -4.27
C ARG A 541 32.35 -1.64 -4.33
N PRO A 542 32.94 -2.07 -3.20
CA PRO A 542 33.96 -3.10 -3.22
C PRO A 542 33.27 -4.43 -3.58
N ALA A 543 32.93 -4.59 -4.85
CA ALA A 543 32.69 -5.91 -5.40
C ALA A 543 34.05 -6.63 -5.44
N PRO A 544 34.11 -7.95 -5.19
CA PRO A 544 35.32 -8.73 -5.43
C PRO A 544 35.91 -8.36 -6.80
N PRO A 545 37.25 -8.36 -6.99
CA PRO A 545 37.89 -8.01 -8.26
C PRO A 545 37.35 -8.76 -9.50
N GLN A 546 36.56 -9.82 -9.31
CA GLN A 546 35.95 -10.69 -10.30
C GLN A 546 34.60 -10.19 -10.86
N ASP A 547 33.91 -9.24 -10.23
CA ASP A 547 32.56 -8.76 -10.64
C ASP A 547 32.58 -7.61 -11.65
N LYS A 548 33.75 -7.19 -12.11
CA LYS A 548 33.89 -6.10 -13.08
C LYS A 548 33.52 -6.59 -14.48
N GLY A 549 32.43 -6.06 -15.06
CA GLY A 549 32.02 -6.35 -16.44
C GLY A 549 30.98 -7.46 -16.62
N CYS A 550 30.37 -7.94 -15.54
CA CYS A 550 29.30 -8.95 -15.59
C CYS A 550 27.91 -8.31 -15.45
N PHE A 551 26.91 -8.94 -16.08
CA PHE A 551 25.50 -8.58 -15.89
C PHE A 551 24.94 -9.21 -14.63
N CYS A 552 24.10 -8.48 -13.90
CA CYS A 552 23.51 -8.95 -12.65
C CYS A 552 22.00 -9.10 -12.76
N LEU A 553 21.43 -9.94 -11.90
CA LEU A 553 19.97 -10.01 -11.75
C LEU A 553 19.44 -8.66 -11.26
N THR A 554 18.51 -8.07 -12.01
CA THR A 554 17.93 -6.77 -11.70
C THR A 554 16.43 -6.93 -11.46
N TYR A 555 15.97 -6.52 -10.28
CA TYR A 555 14.57 -6.49 -9.90
C TYR A 555 13.96 -5.11 -10.15
N GLU A 556 12.79 -5.08 -10.76
CA GLU A 556 11.97 -3.88 -10.85
C GLU A 556 10.52 -4.22 -10.52
N ALA A 557 9.87 -3.41 -9.67
CA ALA A 557 8.53 -3.67 -9.20
C ALA A 557 7.48 -3.19 -10.22
N SER A 558 6.57 -4.07 -10.61
CA SER A 558 5.39 -3.74 -11.42
C SER A 558 4.12 -4.01 -10.63
N MET A 559 3.20 -3.04 -10.59
CA MET A 559 1.95 -3.19 -9.83
C MET A 559 0.99 -4.18 -10.50
N THR A 560 0.35 -5.04 -9.70
CA THR A 560 -0.73 -5.94 -10.14
C THR A 560 -2.10 -5.48 -9.66
N ARG A 561 -2.26 -4.18 -9.37
CA ARG A 561 -3.49 -3.57 -8.83
C ARG A 561 -4.66 -3.55 -9.81
N LEU A 562 -4.50 -4.04 -11.04
CA LEU A 562 -5.64 -4.36 -11.92
C LEU A 562 -6.49 -5.52 -11.38
N PHE A 563 -5.93 -6.30 -10.46
CA PHE A 563 -6.58 -7.42 -9.80
C PHE A 563 -6.93 -7.08 -8.35
N ARG A 564 -7.96 -7.74 -7.82
CA ARG A 564 -8.36 -7.65 -6.43
C ARG A 564 -7.19 -8.04 -5.52
N GLU A 565 -6.93 -7.20 -4.53
CA GLU A 565 -5.82 -7.35 -3.57
C GLU A 565 -4.44 -7.49 -4.25
N GLY A 566 -4.30 -7.04 -5.49
CA GLY A 566 -3.03 -7.03 -6.20
C GLY A 566 -1.98 -6.18 -5.47
N ARG A 567 -0.77 -6.73 -5.36
CA ARG A 567 0.43 -6.07 -4.83
C ARG A 567 1.35 -5.74 -6.01
N THR A 568 2.44 -6.48 -6.12
CA THR A 568 3.48 -6.33 -7.13
C THR A 568 3.83 -7.66 -7.79
N GLU A 569 4.44 -7.57 -8.96
CA GLU A 569 5.16 -8.61 -9.68
C GLU A 569 6.55 -8.07 -10.04
N THR A 570 7.49 -8.95 -10.34
CA THR A 570 8.85 -8.61 -10.76
C THR A 570 8.94 -8.45 -12.26
N VAL A 571 9.56 -7.36 -12.71
CA VAL A 571 10.14 -7.22 -14.05
C VAL A 571 11.64 -7.43 -13.92
N ARG A 572 12.17 -8.46 -14.61
CA ARG A 572 13.60 -8.76 -14.64
C ARG A 572 14.27 -7.94 -15.74
N SER A 573 14.70 -6.73 -15.42
CA SER A 573 15.09 -5.72 -16.42
C SER A 573 16.40 -6.04 -17.17
N CYS A 574 17.22 -6.95 -16.64
CA CYS A 574 18.43 -7.45 -17.31
C CYS A 574 18.10 -8.54 -18.35
N THR A 575 17.64 -8.14 -19.53
CA THR A 575 17.32 -9.06 -20.64
C THR A 575 18.46 -9.18 -21.65
N ALA A 576 18.40 -10.20 -22.51
CA ALA A 576 19.35 -10.36 -23.62
C ALA A 576 19.45 -9.10 -24.49
N GLU A 577 18.32 -8.47 -24.82
CA GLU A 577 18.24 -7.23 -25.59
C GLU A 577 18.89 -6.05 -24.85
N ALA A 578 18.62 -5.92 -23.54
CA ALA A 578 19.25 -4.88 -22.73
C ALA A 578 20.77 -5.08 -22.65
N THR A 579 21.24 -6.32 -22.48
CA THR A 579 22.67 -6.64 -22.47
C THR A 579 23.35 -6.40 -23.81
N ALA A 580 22.67 -6.69 -24.93
CA ALA A 580 23.17 -6.43 -26.27
C ALA A 580 23.34 -4.92 -26.52
N PHE A 581 22.35 -4.12 -26.13
CA PHE A 581 22.45 -2.66 -26.18
C PHE A 581 23.63 -2.14 -25.35
N VAL A 582 23.76 -2.55 -24.08
CA VAL A 582 24.87 -2.13 -23.21
C VAL A 582 26.23 -2.50 -23.81
N ARG A 583 26.39 -3.72 -24.35
CA ARG A 583 27.62 -4.14 -25.03
C ARG A 583 27.94 -3.26 -26.24
N SER A 584 26.94 -2.91 -27.05
CA SER A 584 27.13 -2.05 -28.23
C SER A 584 27.57 -0.62 -27.89
N MET A 585 27.24 -0.14 -26.70
CA MET A 585 27.68 1.17 -26.22
C MET A 585 29.15 1.17 -25.81
N ALA A 586 29.67 0.02 -25.36
CA ALA A 586 31.08 -0.16 -25.03
C ALA A 586 31.96 -0.48 -26.24
N ASP A 587 31.38 -1.02 -27.32
CA ASP A 587 32.10 -1.36 -28.55
C ASP A 587 32.32 -0.13 -29.45
N THR A 588 33.59 0.22 -29.68
CA THR A 588 34.01 1.35 -30.51
C THR A 588 33.74 1.16 -32.00
N HIS A 589 33.53 -0.07 -32.47
CA HIS A 589 33.25 -0.37 -33.87
C HIS A 589 31.76 -0.25 -34.24
N GLN A 590 30.88 -0.09 -33.24
CA GLN A 590 29.44 -0.03 -33.48
C GLN A 590 28.99 1.33 -33.98
N THR A 591 28.10 1.31 -34.99
CA THR A 591 27.54 2.53 -35.56
C THR A 591 26.47 3.14 -34.66
N ARG A 592 26.24 4.46 -34.81
CA ARG A 592 25.13 5.14 -34.12
C ARG A 592 23.76 4.55 -34.48
N GLY A 593 23.58 4.14 -35.73
CA GLY A 593 22.34 3.52 -36.20
C GLY A 593 22.06 2.20 -35.50
N GLU A 594 23.07 1.35 -35.36
CA GLU A 594 22.96 0.05 -34.68
C GLU A 594 22.67 0.21 -33.18
N ARG A 595 23.39 1.11 -32.50
CA ARG A 595 23.13 1.44 -31.08
C ARG A 595 21.69 1.90 -30.86
N GLN A 596 21.16 2.74 -31.75
CA GLN A 596 19.77 3.20 -31.68
C GLN A 596 18.78 2.05 -31.93
N HIS A 597 19.08 1.14 -32.86
CA HIS A 597 18.26 -0.03 -33.13
C HIS A 597 18.19 -0.96 -31.91
N LEU A 598 19.34 -1.32 -31.33
CA LEU A 598 19.43 -2.17 -30.13
C LEU A 598 18.74 -1.52 -28.92
N PHE A 599 18.85 -0.21 -28.75
CA PHE A 599 18.11 0.52 -27.72
C PHE A 599 16.59 0.35 -27.87
N LYS A 600 16.07 0.48 -29.10
CA LYS A 600 14.64 0.31 -29.37
C LYS A 600 14.18 -1.10 -29.03
N LEU A 601 14.94 -2.12 -29.42
CA LEU A 601 14.63 -3.52 -29.09
C LEU A 601 14.60 -3.76 -27.57
N ALA A 602 15.60 -3.24 -26.84
CA ALA A 602 15.64 -3.33 -25.38
C ALA A 602 14.43 -2.63 -24.73
N ALA A 603 14.08 -1.44 -25.21
CA ALA A 603 12.92 -0.69 -24.71
C ALA A 603 11.58 -1.40 -25.00
N GLU A 604 11.42 -1.94 -26.20
CA GLU A 604 10.22 -2.70 -26.59
C GLU A 604 10.06 -3.97 -25.75
N LYS A 605 11.14 -4.73 -25.56
CA LYS A 605 11.15 -5.90 -24.68
C LYS A 605 10.75 -5.53 -23.26
N HIS A 606 11.37 -4.48 -22.72
CA HIS A 606 11.12 -4.02 -21.37
C HIS A 606 9.64 -3.60 -21.16
N GLN A 607 9.07 -2.85 -22.09
CA GLN A 607 7.66 -2.47 -22.09
C GLN A 607 6.73 -3.69 -22.18
N GLN A 608 7.08 -4.68 -23.02
CA GLN A 608 6.33 -5.93 -23.11
C GLN A 608 6.33 -6.69 -21.77
N MET A 609 7.48 -6.81 -21.12
CA MET A 609 7.59 -7.47 -19.81
C MET A 609 6.76 -6.75 -18.74
N TYR A 610 6.78 -5.42 -18.74
CA TYR A 610 5.95 -4.62 -17.83
C TYR A 610 4.46 -4.91 -18.01
N ARG A 611 3.98 -4.92 -19.27
CA ARG A 611 2.58 -5.25 -19.59
C ARG A 611 2.24 -6.67 -19.15
N MET A 612 3.13 -7.64 -19.35
CA MET A 612 2.95 -9.01 -18.88
C MET A 612 2.87 -9.08 -17.35
N ALA A 613 3.78 -8.41 -16.63
CA ALA A 613 3.78 -8.37 -15.17
C ALA A 613 2.48 -7.75 -14.63
N MET A 614 2.05 -6.59 -15.17
CA MET A 614 0.81 -5.92 -14.78
C MET A 614 -0.45 -6.77 -15.02
N THR A 615 -0.40 -7.70 -15.99
CA THR A 615 -1.51 -8.62 -16.32
C THR A 615 -1.44 -9.97 -15.61
N GLY A 616 -0.56 -10.12 -14.63
CA GLY A 616 -0.42 -11.36 -13.88
C GLY A 616 0.24 -12.47 -14.69
N ALA A 617 1.00 -12.13 -15.73
CA ALA A 617 1.81 -13.03 -16.54
C ALA A 617 3.31 -12.94 -16.21
N GLY A 618 3.68 -12.38 -15.06
CA GLY A 618 5.03 -12.49 -14.54
C GLY A 618 5.36 -13.90 -14.04
N ILE A 619 6.60 -14.08 -13.60
CA ILE A 619 7.12 -15.41 -13.24
C ILE A 619 7.45 -15.53 -11.76
N ASP A 620 7.94 -14.47 -11.13
CA ASP A 620 8.53 -14.54 -9.79
C ASP A 620 7.48 -14.83 -8.72
N ARG A 621 6.31 -14.17 -8.74
CA ARG A 621 5.24 -14.51 -7.77
C ARG A 621 4.71 -15.92 -7.97
N HIS A 622 4.69 -16.41 -9.20
CA HIS A 622 4.26 -17.78 -9.48
C HIS A 622 5.26 -18.81 -8.93
N LEU A 623 6.55 -18.63 -9.22
CA LEU A 623 7.63 -19.48 -8.70
C LEU A 623 7.68 -19.47 -7.17
N PHE A 624 7.55 -18.30 -6.55
CA PHE A 624 7.42 -18.14 -5.10
C PHE A 624 6.25 -18.97 -4.53
N CYS A 625 5.06 -18.86 -5.13
CA CYS A 625 3.90 -19.62 -4.65
C CYS A 625 4.09 -21.14 -4.83
N LEU A 626 4.70 -21.58 -5.93
CA LEU A 626 5.05 -23.00 -6.12
C LEU A 626 6.06 -23.47 -5.07
N TYR A 627 7.05 -22.64 -4.73
CA TYR A 627 7.97 -22.90 -3.63
C TYR A 627 7.24 -23.05 -2.30
N VAL A 628 6.36 -22.13 -1.93
CA VAL A 628 5.57 -22.21 -0.69
C VAL A 628 4.75 -23.51 -0.63
N VAL A 629 4.06 -23.87 -1.73
CA VAL A 629 3.34 -25.16 -1.81
C VAL A 629 4.27 -26.35 -1.64
N SER A 630 5.47 -26.32 -2.24
CA SER A 630 6.45 -27.41 -2.08
C SER A 630 6.87 -27.61 -0.62
N ARG A 631 7.04 -26.52 0.13
CA ARG A 631 7.36 -26.55 1.57
C ARG A 631 6.22 -27.16 2.39
N TYR A 632 4.98 -26.79 2.11
CA TYR A 632 3.81 -27.39 2.77
C TYR A 632 3.65 -28.89 2.50
N LEU A 633 4.01 -29.34 1.30
CA LEU A 633 3.92 -30.75 0.92
C LEU A 633 5.16 -31.58 1.30
N GLY A 634 6.19 -30.96 1.88
CA GLY A 634 7.46 -31.62 2.18
C GLY A 634 8.22 -32.09 0.93
N VAL A 635 7.96 -31.48 -0.23
CA VAL A 635 8.57 -31.85 -1.51
C VAL A 635 9.81 -31.00 -1.75
N GLN A 636 10.96 -31.65 -1.94
CA GLN A 636 12.18 -30.97 -2.36
C GLN A 636 12.26 -30.91 -3.88
N SER A 637 12.70 -29.77 -4.40
CA SER A 637 12.91 -29.54 -5.83
C SER A 637 14.27 -28.90 -6.04
N PRO A 638 15.21 -29.56 -6.72
CA PRO A 638 16.52 -28.97 -7.03
C PRO A 638 16.40 -27.68 -7.84
N PHE A 639 15.39 -27.57 -8.70
CA PHE A 639 15.08 -26.35 -9.44
C PHE A 639 14.66 -25.21 -8.49
N LEU A 640 13.63 -25.41 -7.66
CA LEU A 640 13.13 -24.35 -6.77
C LEU A 640 14.13 -23.96 -5.68
N ALA A 641 15.14 -24.79 -5.41
CA ALA A 641 16.23 -24.44 -4.50
C ALA A 641 17.23 -23.42 -5.10
N GLN A 642 17.20 -23.21 -6.42
CA GLN A 642 18.13 -22.34 -7.15
C GLN A 642 17.46 -21.09 -7.77
N VAL A 643 16.13 -20.95 -7.63
CA VAL A 643 15.31 -20.04 -8.44
C VAL A 643 14.65 -18.96 -7.60
#